data_AF-A0A8T3XFW3-F1
#
_entry.id   AF-A0A8T3XFW3-F1
#
_cell.length_a   1.000
_cell.length_b   1.000
_cell.length_c   1.000
_cell.angle_alpha   90.00
_cell.angle_beta   90.00
_cell.angle_gamma   90.00
#
_symmetry.space_group_name_H-M   'P 1'
#
loop_
_entity.id
_entity.type
_entity.pdbx_description
1 polymer ?
#
loop_
_entity_poly.entity_id
_entity_poly.type
_entity_poly.pdbx_seq_one_letter_code
_entity_poly.pdbx_strand_id
1 'polypeptide(L)'
;MKKIIKLILKVIIFMIVINNVVAISKTTHVNVIETRQLKIDFVAIDEKSSEFDQRLGNSIQFINRTYPLSDTGLITNVRRGISSSNIGSTLSTIEKFDLLKELYKEGRLSNKTDRVVGIVPQGWFFNHGQNNTKGYTYISYKNNALKTANIKAVIIEEGFRHGSAHELAHTFGICDEYNDTVWENQDTRFIFISGFCPNGDLDNDNSLDASCLDESTGCDTSTIGKLVPWKAQNDTINLFNFMGNAGDQNNRWIDNLTYIHLLEQLEEPSELLNVEKAILFSGTILKNGTLITDISYILDEQSIENQTSSGNFSIILESNGTLFYNHTFDVDFTITEIGGDTIETNVTAFAFVLPYTDNVTTIMIKENETVIKSEINVSQNTPNITITFPTGSEVFDKSFNITWNASDLDNDTIQYAILISSDNGSSLSTIEIDYPNTTLLLNSSNFINSHEYKIKILATDGINTGNDTTGTFTISNPVPPIVTLVSPLNNNISTTGNLIFNCSATDFNENLKNITLYHNISGVWAADETKNITGTSDYETFIVNNIPNGNYIWNCLAFDNNSMSDWADINFTFKVNSTSLPDINKFLIKNSSGSNIAWFGDAGNVVIKGNLEQNSNFQATDNFAFKIRNNLNDVLIIENNGSMYIDGTLFENQGTLTSDTNKNDFRIKDNSSNLVAFVNETGYVFLKGTLTQNGSP
;
A
#
# COMPACT_ATOMS: atom_id res chain seq x y z
N MET A 1 -37.57 12.73 17.31
CA MET A 1 -36.85 11.64 16.62
C MET A 1 -35.33 11.75 16.77
N LYS A 2 -34.67 12.86 16.41
CA LYS A 2 -33.21 13.06 16.60
C LYS A 2 -32.68 12.80 18.04
N LYS A 3 -33.39 13.25 19.09
CA LYS A 3 -33.07 12.92 20.50
C LYS A 3 -33.25 11.43 20.88
N ILE A 4 -34.13 10.71 20.19
CA ILE A 4 -34.39 9.28 20.41
C ILE A 4 -33.30 8.45 19.70
N ILE A 5 -32.80 8.90 18.55
CA ILE A 5 -31.62 8.32 17.87
C ILE A 5 -30.34 8.56 18.69
N LYS A 6 -30.14 9.77 19.26
CA LYS A 6 -29.04 10.03 20.23
C LYS A 6 -29.09 9.12 21.46
N LEU A 7 -30.28 8.71 21.90
CA LEU A 7 -30.44 7.76 23.01
C LEU A 7 -30.23 6.30 22.56
N ILE A 8 -30.65 5.94 21.34
CA ILE A 8 -30.46 4.60 20.76
C ILE A 8 -28.99 4.33 20.41
N LEU A 9 -28.23 5.31 19.88
CA LEU A 9 -26.77 5.17 19.68
C LEU A 9 -26.04 5.06 21.02
N LYS A 10 -26.40 5.88 22.02
CA LYS A 10 -25.87 5.75 23.39
C LYS A 10 -26.13 4.36 23.98
N VAL A 11 -27.29 3.75 23.69
CA VAL A 11 -27.67 2.42 24.20
C VAL A 11 -27.08 1.26 23.39
N ILE A 12 -26.88 1.39 22.08
CA ILE A 12 -26.25 0.35 21.24
C ILE A 12 -24.74 0.28 21.51
N ILE A 13 -24.07 1.43 21.69
CA ILE A 13 -22.66 1.47 22.13
C ILE A 13 -22.53 0.91 23.56
N PHE A 14 -23.48 1.21 24.46
CA PHE A 14 -23.56 0.58 25.80
C PHE A 14 -23.75 -0.94 25.75
N MET A 15 -24.37 -1.50 24.70
CA MET A 15 -24.58 -2.94 24.55
C MET A 15 -23.38 -3.68 23.92
N ILE A 16 -22.60 -3.03 23.06
CA ILE A 16 -21.41 -3.63 22.42
C ILE A 16 -20.22 -3.70 23.40
N VAL A 17 -20.23 -2.89 24.46
CA VAL A 17 -19.22 -2.89 25.51
C VAL A 17 -19.47 -3.96 26.60
N ILE A 18 -20.65 -4.61 26.68
CA ILE A 18 -21.07 -5.32 27.92
C ILE A 18 -21.40 -6.82 27.82
N ASN A 19 -21.59 -7.48 26.66
CA ASN A 19 -22.08 -8.88 26.69
C ASN A 19 -21.07 -9.98 26.28
N ASN A 20 -20.52 -10.64 27.31
CA ASN A 20 -19.91 -11.97 27.29
C ASN A 20 -20.84 -13.04 26.68
N VAL A 21 -20.45 -13.62 25.54
CA VAL A 21 -20.81 -15.00 25.17
C VAL A 21 -19.66 -15.62 24.39
N VAL A 22 -18.99 -16.60 25.01
CA VAL A 22 -18.26 -17.75 24.43
C VAL A 22 -17.36 -17.48 23.22
N ALA A 23 -16.08 -17.84 23.35
CA ALA A 23 -15.06 -17.88 22.28
C ALA A 23 -15.61 -18.30 20.90
N ILE A 24 -16.04 -17.30 20.15
CA ILE A 24 -16.29 -17.27 18.72
C ILE A 24 -15.86 -15.87 18.34
N SER A 25 -14.90 -15.73 17.43
CA SER A 25 -14.49 -14.43 16.89
C SER A 25 -15.66 -13.80 16.14
N LYS A 26 -16.55 -13.11 16.86
CA LYS A 26 -17.57 -12.28 16.25
C LYS A 26 -16.97 -10.91 16.02
N THR A 27 -16.41 -10.72 14.83
CA THR A 27 -16.12 -9.39 14.32
C THR A 27 -17.45 -8.66 14.19
N THR A 28 -17.64 -7.59 14.97
CA THR A 28 -18.82 -6.74 14.88
C THR A 28 -18.39 -5.46 14.18
N HIS A 29 -18.88 -5.23 12.96
CA HIS A 29 -18.62 -4.00 12.23
C HIS A 29 -19.64 -2.95 12.65
N VAL A 30 -19.17 -1.83 13.19
CA VAL A 30 -19.99 -0.66 13.52
C VAL A 30 -19.71 0.39 12.45
N ASN A 31 -20.75 0.80 11.72
CA ASN A 31 -20.67 1.80 10.67
C ASN A 31 -21.57 2.98 11.06
N VAL A 32 -21.00 4.20 11.08
CA VAL A 32 -21.75 5.43 11.31
C VAL A 32 -22.45 5.82 10.02
N ILE A 33 -23.79 5.91 10.02
CA ILE A 33 -24.56 6.09 8.77
C ILE A 33 -24.62 7.56 8.32
N GLU A 34 -24.52 8.52 9.25
CA GLU A 34 -24.77 9.95 9.00
C GLU A 34 -23.65 10.85 9.58
N THR A 35 -22.46 10.84 8.97
CA THR A 35 -21.42 11.87 9.20
C THR A 35 -20.89 12.41 7.88
N ARG A 36 -20.35 13.65 7.90
CA ARG A 36 -19.75 14.26 6.71
C ARG A 36 -18.55 13.44 6.23
N GLN A 37 -18.26 13.55 4.93
CA GLN A 37 -17.01 13.02 4.40
C GLN A 37 -15.84 13.83 4.95
N LEU A 38 -14.75 13.13 5.28
CA LEU A 38 -13.48 13.71 5.68
C LEU A 38 -12.45 13.40 4.59
N LYS A 39 -12.02 14.44 3.88
CA LYS A 39 -10.98 14.36 2.86
C LYS A 39 -9.62 14.62 3.48
N ILE A 40 -8.72 13.64 3.38
CA ILE A 40 -7.37 13.72 3.92
C ILE A 40 -6.38 13.44 2.81
N ASP A 41 -5.42 14.35 2.63
CA ASP A 41 -4.32 14.19 1.70
C ASP A 41 -3.08 13.77 2.50
N PHE A 42 -2.53 12.60 2.20
CA PHE A 42 -1.32 12.07 2.82
C PHE A 42 -0.13 12.34 1.92
N VAL A 43 0.86 13.06 2.43
CA VAL A 43 1.99 13.55 1.65
C VAL A 43 3.28 13.02 2.23
N ALA A 44 4.05 12.28 1.41
CA ALA A 44 5.40 11.87 1.78
C ALA A 44 6.36 13.06 1.71
N ILE A 45 7.20 13.23 2.73
CA ILE A 45 8.18 14.31 2.87
C ILE A 45 9.55 13.70 3.10
N ASP A 46 10.54 14.05 2.29
CA ASP A 46 11.91 13.49 2.32
C ASP A 46 11.97 11.96 2.23
N GLU A 47 10.90 11.32 1.76
CA GLU A 47 10.74 9.88 1.75
C GLU A 47 11.40 9.21 0.54
N LYS A 48 12.19 8.17 0.80
CA LYS A 48 12.92 7.38 -0.20
C LYS A 48 12.66 5.88 -0.10
N SER A 49 11.89 5.45 0.90
CA SER A 49 11.56 4.07 1.19
C SER A 49 10.47 3.53 0.26
N SER A 50 10.60 2.24 -0.07
CA SER A 50 9.56 1.46 -0.73
C SER A 50 8.46 0.98 0.24
N GLU A 51 8.64 1.12 1.56
CA GLU A 51 7.70 0.65 2.59
C GLU A 51 6.68 1.71 3.02
N PHE A 52 6.78 2.94 2.51
CA PHE A 52 5.90 4.06 2.82
C PHE A 52 4.41 3.69 2.69
N ASP A 53 4.04 3.09 1.56
CA ASP A 53 2.64 2.77 1.25
C ASP A 53 2.05 1.74 2.23
N GLN A 54 2.86 0.78 2.68
CA GLN A 54 2.44 -0.20 3.69
C GLN A 54 2.20 0.47 5.05
N ARG A 55 3.12 1.34 5.48
CA ARG A 55 3.01 2.05 6.77
C ARG A 55 1.85 3.04 6.78
N LEU A 56 1.65 3.74 5.67
CA LEU A 56 0.50 4.61 5.46
C LEU A 56 -0.81 3.83 5.53
N GLY A 57 -0.87 2.63 4.95
CA GLY A 57 -2.04 1.74 5.03
C GLY A 57 -2.48 1.44 6.46
N ASN A 58 -1.54 1.22 7.38
CA ASN A 58 -1.84 1.03 8.81
C ASN A 58 -2.44 2.28 9.46
N SER A 59 -1.94 3.46 9.08
CA SER A 59 -2.44 4.73 9.58
C SER A 59 -3.88 5.02 9.11
N ILE A 60 -4.15 4.81 7.82
CA ILE A 60 -5.49 4.98 7.24
C ILE A 60 -6.46 3.99 7.90
N GLN A 61 -6.04 2.74 8.08
CA GLN A 61 -6.85 1.72 8.74
C GLN A 61 -7.17 2.10 10.19
N PHE A 62 -6.23 2.70 10.92
CA PHE A 62 -6.47 3.13 12.29
C PHE A 62 -7.50 4.27 12.34
N ILE A 63 -7.37 5.29 11.48
CA ILE A 63 -8.35 6.39 11.36
C ILE A 63 -9.75 5.83 11.06
N ASN A 64 -9.88 4.93 10.07
CA ASN A 64 -11.15 4.30 9.73
C ASN A 64 -11.80 3.52 10.89
N ARG A 65 -11.00 3.06 11.86
CA ARG A 65 -11.48 2.30 13.01
C ARG A 65 -11.82 3.18 14.22
N THR A 66 -11.22 4.35 14.34
CA THR A 66 -11.35 5.21 15.52
C THR A 66 -12.20 6.45 15.27
N TYR A 67 -12.16 7.03 14.07
CA TYR A 67 -12.97 8.19 13.74
C TYR A 67 -14.43 7.78 13.48
N PRO A 68 -15.42 8.58 13.90
CA PRO A 68 -16.84 8.27 13.72
C PRO A 68 -17.31 8.55 12.29
N LEU A 69 -16.73 7.84 11.32
CA LEU A 69 -17.00 8.00 9.89
C LEU A 69 -17.83 6.82 9.37
N SER A 70 -18.57 7.07 8.29
CA SER A 70 -19.15 5.97 7.52
C SER A 70 -18.07 5.13 6.83
N ASP A 71 -18.40 3.91 6.40
CA ASP A 71 -17.49 3.06 5.61
C ASP A 71 -16.96 3.76 4.34
N THR A 72 -17.67 4.79 3.85
CA THR A 72 -17.30 5.63 2.69
C THR A 72 -17.00 7.08 3.09
N GLY A 73 -16.85 7.34 4.39
CA GLY A 73 -16.73 8.67 4.97
C GLY A 73 -15.31 9.22 4.87
N LEU A 74 -14.29 8.36 4.90
CA LEU A 74 -12.90 8.77 4.72
C LEU A 74 -12.54 8.75 3.23
N ILE A 75 -12.19 9.89 2.67
CA ILE A 75 -11.63 10.01 1.33
C ILE A 75 -10.15 10.33 1.48
N THR A 76 -9.29 9.43 1.03
CA THR A 76 -7.84 9.61 1.11
C THR A 76 -7.24 9.85 -0.26
N ASN A 77 -6.35 10.83 -0.36
CA ASN A 77 -5.42 10.96 -1.47
C ASN A 77 -3.99 10.73 -0.96
N VAL A 78 -3.13 10.15 -1.80
CA VAL A 78 -1.74 9.84 -1.42
C VAL A 78 -0.81 10.44 -2.45
N ARG A 79 0.10 11.30 -2.01
CA ARG A 79 1.07 11.99 -2.86
C ARG A 79 2.48 11.77 -2.33
N ARG A 80 3.44 11.58 -3.24
CA ARG A 80 4.86 11.73 -2.94
C ARG A 80 5.23 13.17 -3.25
N GLY A 81 4.87 14.08 -2.34
CA GLY A 81 4.81 15.53 -2.62
C GLY A 81 6.14 16.25 -2.46
N ILE A 82 6.86 16.02 -1.36
CA ILE A 82 8.06 16.82 -1.04
C ILE A 82 9.29 15.91 -1.07
N SER A 83 10.03 15.93 -2.18
CA SER A 83 11.23 15.10 -2.35
C SER A 83 12.45 15.64 -1.58
N SER A 84 12.45 16.95 -1.30
CA SER A 84 13.44 17.59 -0.44
C SER A 84 12.83 18.81 0.25
N SER A 85 12.64 18.73 1.56
CA SER A 85 12.15 19.84 2.39
C SER A 85 13.16 20.99 2.53
N ASN A 86 14.41 20.76 2.12
CA ASN A 86 15.56 21.66 2.34
C ASN A 86 15.83 22.04 3.79
N ILE A 87 15.26 21.32 4.76
CA ILE A 87 15.50 21.55 6.18
C ILE A 87 16.91 21.07 6.52
N GLY A 88 17.68 21.92 7.20
CA GLY A 88 19.07 21.64 7.59
C GLY A 88 19.17 20.69 8.78
N SER A 89 20.31 20.68 9.50
CA SER A 89 20.48 19.82 10.70
C SER A 89 19.56 20.18 11.87
N THR A 90 18.81 21.28 11.78
CA THR A 90 17.93 21.78 12.83
C THR A 90 16.63 22.25 12.20
N LEU A 91 15.51 21.67 12.61
CA LEU A 91 14.17 22.14 12.30
C LEU A 91 13.79 23.29 13.24
N SER A 92 13.83 24.52 12.73
CA SER A 92 13.41 25.71 13.45
C SER A 92 11.89 25.85 13.50
N THR A 93 11.39 26.68 14.42
CA THR A 93 9.96 26.92 14.56
C THR A 93 9.32 27.56 13.32
N ILE A 94 10.05 28.43 12.61
CA ILE A 94 9.53 29.05 11.38
C ILE A 94 9.41 28.03 10.25
N GLU A 95 10.40 27.15 10.09
CA GLU A 95 10.35 26.05 9.13
C GLU A 95 9.20 25.08 9.44
N LYS A 96 8.88 24.83 10.72
CA LYS A 96 7.69 24.05 11.11
C LYS A 96 6.41 24.64 10.52
N PHE A 97 6.22 25.96 10.67
CA PHE A 97 5.05 26.66 10.15
C PHE A 97 5.02 26.73 8.62
N ASP A 98 6.15 27.01 8.00
CA ASP A 98 6.25 27.08 6.54
C ASP A 98 5.89 25.73 5.91
N LEU A 99 6.40 24.62 6.46
CA LEU A 99 6.06 23.27 5.99
C LEU A 99 4.57 22.93 6.19
N LEU A 100 3.95 23.30 7.32
CA LEU A 100 2.51 23.11 7.52
C LEU A 100 1.66 23.91 6.54
N LYS A 101 2.03 25.18 6.28
CA LYS A 101 1.34 26.02 5.29
C LYS A 101 1.49 25.44 3.89
N GLU A 102 2.70 25.06 3.50
CA GLU A 102 3.02 24.48 2.19
C GLU A 102 2.18 23.23 1.94
N LEU A 103 2.21 22.26 2.86
CA LEU A 103 1.40 21.05 2.80
C LEU A 103 -0.09 21.34 2.65
N TYR A 104 -0.62 22.24 3.48
CA TYR A 104 -2.04 22.61 3.40
C TYR A 104 -2.36 23.25 2.04
N LYS A 105 -1.53 24.17 1.56
CA LYS A 105 -1.72 24.82 0.26
C LYS A 105 -1.74 23.80 -0.87
N GLU A 106 -0.78 22.88 -0.90
CA GLU A 106 -0.73 21.82 -1.91
C GLU A 106 -1.97 20.93 -1.90
N GLY A 107 -2.42 20.52 -0.71
CA GLY A 107 -3.58 19.65 -0.57
C GLY A 107 -4.89 20.32 -0.98
N ARG A 108 -5.01 21.64 -0.72
CA ARG A 108 -6.12 22.48 -1.20
C ARG A 108 -6.14 22.56 -2.72
N LEU A 109 -4.99 22.79 -3.34
CA LEU A 109 -4.83 22.85 -4.79
C LEU A 109 -5.07 21.48 -5.47
N SER A 110 -4.70 20.38 -4.81
CA SER A 110 -4.84 19.01 -5.34
C SER A 110 -6.31 18.58 -5.44
N ASN A 111 -6.99 18.40 -4.30
CA ASN A 111 -8.29 17.72 -4.27
C ASN A 111 -9.29 18.37 -3.29
N LYS A 112 -9.13 19.68 -3.04
CA LYS A 112 -9.99 20.42 -2.10
C LYS A 112 -10.05 19.69 -0.75
N THR A 113 -8.90 19.24 -0.26
CA THR A 113 -8.80 18.42 0.95
C THR A 113 -9.25 19.19 2.19
N ASP A 114 -9.79 18.49 3.18
CA ASP A 114 -10.17 19.11 4.46
C ASP A 114 -8.96 19.22 5.38
N ARG A 115 -8.07 18.22 5.33
CA ARG A 115 -6.83 18.15 6.11
C ARG A 115 -5.69 17.54 5.31
N VAL A 116 -4.46 17.83 5.73
CA VAL A 116 -3.24 17.25 5.16
C VAL A 116 -2.41 16.59 6.25
N VAL A 117 -1.88 15.40 5.97
CA VAL A 117 -0.95 14.69 6.84
C VAL A 117 0.37 14.53 6.08
N GLY A 118 1.36 15.33 6.48
CA GLY A 118 2.75 15.13 6.10
C GLY A 118 3.34 13.93 6.84
N ILE A 119 4.02 13.04 6.13
CA ILE A 119 4.66 11.87 6.71
C ILE A 119 6.15 11.92 6.36
N VAL A 120 6.99 11.93 7.40
CA VAL A 120 8.46 11.92 7.27
C VAL A 120 9.05 10.55 7.66
N PRO A 121 10.23 10.18 7.12
CA PRO A 121 10.91 8.93 7.44
C PRO A 121 11.20 8.72 8.93
N GLN A 122 11.36 7.46 9.35
CA GLN A 122 11.76 7.16 10.72
C GLN A 122 13.12 7.80 11.07
N GLY A 123 13.19 8.45 12.22
CA GLY A 123 14.36 9.21 12.69
C GLY A 123 14.50 10.60 12.08
N TRP A 124 13.59 11.04 11.21
CA TRP A 124 13.66 12.36 10.57
C TRP A 124 13.75 13.49 11.59
N PHE A 125 12.85 13.52 12.59
CA PHE A 125 12.88 14.56 13.64
C PHE A 125 14.21 14.61 14.39
N PHE A 126 14.74 13.44 14.78
CA PHE A 126 16.03 13.33 15.45
C PHE A 126 17.18 13.88 14.59
N ASN A 127 17.18 13.58 13.29
CA ASN A 127 18.18 14.08 12.35
C ASN A 127 18.11 15.60 12.15
N HIS A 128 16.96 16.21 12.43
CA HIS A 128 16.73 17.66 12.39
C HIS A 128 16.71 18.28 13.81
N GLY A 129 17.40 17.66 14.78
CA GLY A 129 17.64 18.20 16.10
C GLY A 129 16.45 18.16 17.06
N GLN A 130 15.38 17.43 16.73
CA GLN A 130 14.18 17.25 17.56
C GLN A 130 14.20 15.86 18.22
N ASN A 131 14.69 15.77 19.46
CA ASN A 131 14.97 14.48 20.11
C ASN A 131 13.74 13.78 20.71
N ASN A 132 12.68 14.54 21.04
CA ASN A 132 11.51 14.03 21.75
C ASN A 132 10.21 14.13 20.92
N THR A 133 10.33 14.60 19.68
CA THR A 133 9.19 14.89 18.81
C THR A 133 9.03 13.77 17.80
N LYS A 134 7.79 13.30 17.61
CA LYS A 134 7.43 12.34 16.55
C LYS A 134 6.38 12.85 15.58
N GLY A 135 5.97 14.09 15.76
CA GLY A 135 5.01 14.79 14.94
C GLY A 135 4.68 16.12 15.60
N TYR A 136 3.98 16.97 14.88
CA TYR A 136 3.53 18.25 15.39
C TYR A 136 2.39 18.80 14.56
N THR A 137 1.66 19.70 15.18
CA THR A 137 0.53 20.42 14.60
C THR A 137 0.45 21.81 15.22
N TYR A 138 -0.40 22.65 14.65
CA TYR A 138 -0.67 23.98 15.18
C TYR A 138 -2.15 24.12 15.54
N ILE A 139 -2.42 24.47 16.79
CA ILE A 139 -3.77 24.72 17.31
C ILE A 139 -3.75 26.06 18.04
N SER A 140 -4.80 26.85 17.89
CA SER A 140 -5.07 28.01 18.76
C SER A 140 -6.04 27.58 19.85
N TYR A 141 -5.69 27.82 21.12
CA TYR A 141 -6.50 27.40 22.27
C TYR A 141 -7.40 28.50 22.86
N LYS A 142 -7.43 29.71 22.28
CA LYS A 142 -8.21 30.84 22.80
C LYS A 142 -9.68 30.85 22.33
N ASN A 143 -10.59 31.12 23.27
CA ASN A 143 -11.96 31.64 23.06
C ASN A 143 -13.02 30.72 22.41
N ASN A 144 -13.00 29.41 22.68
CA ASN A 144 -14.13 28.45 22.67
C ASN A 144 -15.18 28.43 21.53
N ALA A 145 -15.04 29.24 20.48
CA ALA A 145 -15.92 29.27 19.33
C ALA A 145 -15.18 28.61 18.17
N LEU A 146 -15.40 27.30 18.03
CA LEU A 146 -14.86 26.42 16.99
C LEU A 146 -13.32 26.36 16.97
N LYS A 147 -12.81 25.45 17.81
CA LYS A 147 -11.41 24.99 17.94
C LYS A 147 -10.86 24.46 16.61
N THR A 148 -10.65 25.36 15.65
CA THR A 148 -10.13 25.02 14.33
C THR A 148 -8.71 25.53 14.23
N ALA A 149 -7.79 24.63 13.91
CA ALA A 149 -6.43 24.99 13.61
C ALA A 149 -6.39 26.05 12.50
N ASN A 150 -5.67 27.16 12.71
CA ASN A 150 -5.51 28.16 11.63
C ASN A 150 -4.72 27.57 10.44
N ILE A 151 -4.11 26.40 10.61
CA ILE A 151 -3.53 25.59 9.54
C ILE A 151 -4.04 24.16 9.68
N LYS A 152 -4.76 23.69 8.67
CA LYS A 152 -5.43 22.39 8.64
C LYS A 152 -4.49 21.28 8.13
N ALA A 153 -3.24 21.27 8.61
CA ALA A 153 -2.21 20.28 8.28
C ALA A 153 -1.47 19.81 9.52
N VAL A 154 -0.89 18.62 9.44
CA VAL A 154 -0.10 18.00 10.51
C VAL A 154 1.11 17.28 9.93
N ILE A 155 2.14 17.04 10.73
CA ILE A 155 3.28 16.21 10.33
C ILE A 155 3.51 15.10 11.34
N ILE A 156 3.77 13.89 10.86
CA ILE A 156 4.08 12.72 11.67
C ILE A 156 5.28 11.96 11.12
N GLU A 157 6.03 11.33 12.03
CA GLU A 157 7.04 10.34 11.68
C GLU A 157 6.35 9.02 11.34
N GLU A 158 6.81 8.35 10.29
CA GLU A 158 6.31 7.02 9.94
C GLU A 158 6.63 5.98 11.03
N GLY A 159 5.90 4.86 11.00
CA GLY A 159 6.08 3.76 11.95
C GLY A 159 5.19 3.83 13.20
N PHE A 160 4.36 4.88 13.33
CA PHE A 160 3.33 4.98 14.37
C PHE A 160 1.93 4.79 13.78
N ARG A 161 1.30 3.63 14.00
CA ARG A 161 -0.01 3.31 13.39
C ARG A 161 -1.13 4.31 13.72
N HIS A 162 -1.00 4.99 14.85
CA HIS A 162 -1.98 5.94 15.38
C HIS A 162 -1.54 7.40 15.22
N GLY A 163 -0.30 7.65 14.77
CA GLY A 163 0.31 8.99 14.77
C GLY A 163 -0.53 10.00 14.00
N SER A 164 -0.95 9.65 12.78
CA SER A 164 -1.81 10.54 12.00
C SER A 164 -3.17 10.78 12.67
N ALA A 165 -3.78 9.75 13.28
CA ALA A 165 -5.06 9.90 13.96
C ALA A 165 -4.98 10.83 15.18
N HIS A 166 -3.87 10.74 15.91
CA HIS A 166 -3.54 11.59 17.06
C HIS A 166 -3.34 13.04 16.63
N GLU A 167 -2.43 13.30 15.69
CA GLU A 167 -2.18 14.67 15.22
C GLU A 167 -3.38 15.27 14.50
N LEU A 168 -4.15 14.48 13.74
CA LEU A 168 -5.38 14.99 13.12
C LEU A 168 -6.42 15.41 14.17
N ALA A 169 -6.50 14.71 15.31
CA ALA A 169 -7.50 14.99 16.34
C ALA A 169 -7.28 16.36 16.98
N HIS A 170 -6.04 16.80 17.10
CA HIS A 170 -5.69 18.17 17.45
C HIS A 170 -6.32 19.20 16.52
N THR A 171 -6.42 18.94 15.22
CA THR A 171 -7.09 19.85 14.26
C THR A 171 -8.61 19.91 14.40
N PHE A 172 -9.18 19.06 15.27
CA PHE A 172 -10.56 19.06 15.73
C PHE A 172 -10.69 19.57 17.18
N GLY A 173 -9.62 20.12 17.77
CA GLY A 173 -9.63 20.71 19.10
C GLY A 173 -9.51 19.72 20.25
N ILE A 174 -9.07 18.49 19.98
CA ILE A 174 -8.83 17.47 21.02
C ILE A 174 -7.41 17.64 21.54
N CYS A 175 -7.25 17.50 22.85
CA CYS A 175 -5.95 17.66 23.51
C CYS A 175 -5.40 16.32 23.97
N ASP A 176 -4.12 16.30 24.26
CA ASP A 176 -3.40 15.10 24.64
C ASP A 176 -3.75 14.63 26.06
N GLU A 177 -3.62 13.32 26.28
CA GLU A 177 -3.80 12.70 27.60
C GLU A 177 -2.45 12.24 28.18
N TYR A 178 -2.07 12.75 29.36
CA TYR A 178 -0.81 12.35 30.00
C TYR A 178 -1.02 11.68 31.35
N ASN A 179 0.10 11.28 31.95
CA ASN A 179 0.16 10.89 33.35
C ASN A 179 0.21 12.14 34.23
N ASP A 180 -0.39 12.08 35.42
CA ASP A 180 -0.55 13.14 36.42
C ASP A 180 0.73 13.99 36.64
N THR A 181 1.92 13.37 36.63
CA THR A 181 3.20 14.10 36.81
C THR A 181 3.58 15.01 35.64
N VAL A 182 3.19 14.66 34.41
CA VAL A 182 3.42 15.52 33.22
C VAL A 182 2.44 16.69 33.23
N TRP A 183 1.20 16.43 33.63
CA TRP A 183 0.18 17.46 33.87
C TRP A 183 0.64 18.49 34.88
N GLU A 184 1.08 18.07 36.08
CA GLU A 184 1.61 18.97 37.11
C GLU A 184 2.72 19.90 36.59
N ASN A 185 3.59 19.40 35.69
CA ASN A 185 4.66 20.20 35.08
C ASN A 185 4.19 21.12 33.95
N GLN A 186 3.08 20.81 33.27
CA GLN A 186 2.50 21.68 32.26
C GLN A 186 1.66 22.79 32.91
N ASP A 187 0.84 22.44 33.91
CA ASP A 187 0.01 23.41 34.62
C ASP A 187 0.87 24.47 35.30
N THR A 188 1.98 24.07 35.92
CA THR A 188 2.95 25.02 36.51
C THR A 188 3.67 25.90 35.47
N ARG A 189 3.90 25.41 34.25
CA ARG A 189 4.52 26.19 33.15
C ARG A 189 3.56 27.23 32.57
N PHE A 190 2.25 26.96 32.58
CA PHE A 190 1.25 27.76 31.89
C PHE A 190 0.23 28.44 32.82
N ILE A 191 0.38 28.32 34.15
CA ILE A 191 -0.50 28.95 35.16
C ILE A 191 -0.67 30.48 35.02
N PHE A 192 0.26 31.15 34.33
CA PHE A 192 0.21 32.60 34.09
C PHE A 192 -0.48 32.98 32.77
N ILE A 193 -0.77 32.00 31.92
CA ILE A 193 -1.57 32.20 30.71
C ILE A 193 -3.03 32.02 31.13
N SER A 194 -3.70 33.15 31.37
CA SER A 194 -5.12 33.16 31.73
C SER A 194 -5.89 32.34 30.70
N GLY A 195 -6.42 31.21 31.16
CA GLY A 195 -7.23 30.38 30.30
C GLY A 195 -6.51 29.38 29.41
N PHE A 196 -5.36 28.90 29.85
CA PHE A 196 -4.74 27.72 29.26
C PHE A 196 -4.88 26.57 30.24
N CYS A 197 -5.74 25.60 29.90
CA CYS A 197 -5.97 24.38 30.68
C CYS A 197 -5.57 23.15 29.84
N PRO A 198 -4.30 22.71 29.89
CA PRO A 198 -3.81 21.60 29.08
C PRO A 198 -4.54 20.28 29.36
N ASN A 199 -4.86 20.02 30.63
CA ASN A 199 -5.56 18.81 31.11
C ASN A 199 -6.97 19.08 31.68
N GLY A 200 -7.34 20.35 31.87
CA GLY A 200 -8.62 20.75 32.44
C GLY A 200 -8.72 20.61 33.97
N ASP A 201 -7.61 20.37 34.67
CA ASP A 201 -7.50 20.13 36.12
C ASP A 201 -6.25 20.85 36.66
N LEU A 202 -6.37 22.17 36.91
CA LEU A 202 -5.27 23.04 37.36
C LEU A 202 -4.89 22.78 38.84
N ASP A 203 -5.82 22.29 39.65
CA ASP A 203 -5.55 21.99 41.07
C ASP A 203 -5.16 20.52 41.34
N ASN A 204 -5.18 19.70 40.28
CA ASN A 204 -4.77 18.31 40.25
C ASN A 204 -5.58 17.45 41.24
N ASP A 205 -6.85 17.80 41.46
CA ASP A 205 -7.76 17.06 42.34
C ASP A 205 -8.40 15.84 41.67
N ASN A 206 -8.07 15.59 40.40
CA ASN A 206 -8.65 14.59 39.51
C ASN A 206 -10.10 14.88 39.10
N SER A 207 -10.51 16.14 39.15
CA SER A 207 -11.79 16.65 38.67
C SER A 207 -11.55 17.77 37.68
N LEU A 208 -12.43 17.87 36.69
CA LEU A 208 -12.35 18.96 35.73
C LEU A 208 -12.71 20.28 36.44
N ASP A 209 -11.80 21.25 36.37
CA ASP A 209 -11.96 22.57 36.95
C ASP A 209 -13.09 23.35 36.26
N ALA A 210 -13.96 23.97 37.05
CA ALA A 210 -15.02 24.83 36.54
C ALA A 210 -14.48 26.02 35.71
N SER A 211 -13.24 26.46 35.99
CA SER A 211 -12.55 27.50 35.22
C SER A 211 -12.03 27.01 33.86
N CYS A 212 -11.83 25.70 33.71
CA CYS A 212 -11.47 25.04 32.46
C CYS A 212 -12.70 24.58 31.65
N LEU A 213 -13.88 24.57 32.31
CA LEU A 213 -15.20 24.40 31.69
C LEU A 213 -15.78 25.69 31.10
N ASP A 214 -15.23 26.85 31.45
CA ASP A 214 -15.79 28.14 31.02
C ASP A 214 -15.62 28.32 29.51
N GLU A 215 -16.63 28.94 28.90
CA GLU A 215 -16.83 29.03 27.46
C GLU A 215 -15.81 29.93 26.74
N SER A 216 -14.61 30.12 27.28
CA SER A 216 -13.60 31.02 26.71
C SER A 216 -12.19 30.46 26.70
N THR A 217 -11.84 29.38 27.40
CA THR A 217 -10.43 29.18 27.72
C THR A 217 -9.96 27.75 28.08
N GLY A 218 -10.44 26.71 27.40
CA GLY A 218 -9.98 25.35 27.68
C GLY A 218 -10.12 24.38 26.50
N CYS A 219 -9.17 23.45 26.39
CA CYS A 219 -9.33 22.22 25.61
C CYS A 219 -10.55 21.43 26.12
N ASP A 220 -11.29 20.75 25.23
CA ASP A 220 -12.26 19.74 25.71
C ASP A 220 -11.40 18.53 26.08
N THR A 221 -10.90 18.53 27.30
CA THR A 221 -10.10 17.41 27.79
C THR A 221 -11.08 16.27 28.03
N SER A 222 -10.79 15.12 27.46
CA SER A 222 -11.32 13.85 27.94
C SER A 222 -10.73 13.59 29.33
N THR A 223 -11.14 14.37 30.34
CA THR A 223 -10.68 14.12 31.71
C THR A 223 -11.12 12.73 32.15
N ILE A 224 -10.10 11.92 32.46
CA ILE A 224 -10.06 10.99 33.57
C ILE A 224 -11.31 10.10 33.65
N GLY A 225 -11.41 9.22 32.66
CA GLY A 225 -11.83 7.86 32.94
C GLY A 225 -10.59 6.98 32.92
N LYS A 226 -10.06 6.58 34.09
CA LYS A 226 -9.38 5.28 34.15
C LYS A 226 -10.26 4.30 33.38
N LEU A 227 -9.77 3.70 32.30
CA LEU A 227 -10.33 2.44 31.85
C LEU A 227 -10.14 1.49 33.04
N VAL A 228 -11.22 1.31 33.80
CA VAL A 228 -11.22 0.69 35.12
C VAL A 228 -10.56 -0.68 35.01
N PRO A 229 -9.61 -1.03 35.92
CA PRO A 229 -9.06 -2.37 35.95
C PRO A 229 -10.18 -3.34 36.31
N TRP A 230 -10.57 -4.21 35.39
CA TRP A 230 -11.37 -5.36 35.75
C TRP A 230 -10.48 -6.39 36.45
N LYS A 231 -10.40 -6.30 37.78
CA LYS A 231 -9.99 -7.44 38.61
C LYS A 231 -10.97 -8.60 38.33
N ALA A 232 -10.59 -9.86 38.16
CA ALA A 232 -9.28 -10.49 38.30
C ALA A 232 -9.29 -11.82 37.52
N GLN A 233 -8.41 -11.96 36.52
CA GLN A 233 -7.56 -13.12 36.25
C GLN A 233 -6.88 -12.96 34.87
N ASN A 234 -5.66 -13.46 34.80
CA ASN A 234 -4.63 -13.27 33.76
C ASN A 234 -5.14 -13.50 32.32
N ASP A 235 -5.40 -12.40 31.58
CA ASP A 235 -5.17 -12.21 30.12
C ASP A 235 -5.89 -10.93 29.58
N THR A 236 -5.73 -9.77 30.24
CA THR A 236 -6.34 -8.49 29.80
C THR A 236 -5.31 -7.54 29.19
N ILE A 237 -5.53 -7.11 27.95
CA ILE A 237 -4.80 -6.01 27.32
C ILE A 237 -5.42 -4.69 27.80
N ASN A 238 -4.62 -3.82 28.41
CA ASN A 238 -5.05 -2.45 28.72
C ASN A 238 -5.03 -1.63 27.43
N LEU A 239 -6.17 -1.05 27.06
CA LEU A 239 -6.24 -0.06 25.98
C LEU A 239 -6.16 1.36 26.57
N PHE A 240 -5.60 2.29 25.81
CA PHE A 240 -5.45 3.71 26.14
C PHE A 240 -6.02 4.54 25.00
N ASN A 241 -6.53 5.74 25.29
CA ASN A 241 -6.93 6.64 24.23
C ASN A 241 -5.72 6.98 23.35
N PHE A 242 -5.94 7.19 22.05
CA PHE A 242 -4.85 7.45 21.12
C PHE A 242 -4.24 8.84 21.30
N MET A 243 -4.97 9.74 21.96
CA MET A 243 -4.48 11.03 22.46
C MET A 243 -3.51 10.88 23.63
N GLY A 244 -3.44 9.71 24.26
CA GLY A 244 -2.61 9.47 25.42
C GLY A 244 -1.38 8.62 25.17
N ASN A 245 -0.43 8.66 26.11
CA ASN A 245 0.77 7.85 25.99
C ASN A 245 0.54 6.39 26.41
N ALA A 246 0.51 5.48 25.42
CA ALA A 246 0.63 4.04 25.64
C ALA A 246 2.06 3.58 25.34
N GLY A 247 2.66 2.82 26.28
CA GLY A 247 3.99 2.23 26.09
C GLY A 247 4.08 1.24 24.91
N ASP A 248 2.95 0.67 24.47
CA ASP A 248 2.83 -0.12 23.25
C ASP A 248 1.77 0.52 22.33
N GLN A 249 2.11 0.77 21.07
CA GLN A 249 1.18 1.31 20.09
C GLN A 249 -0.03 0.40 19.85
N ASN A 250 0.12 -0.91 20.07
CA ASN A 250 -0.95 -1.89 19.95
C ASN A 250 -2.05 -1.72 21.00
N ASN A 251 -1.72 -1.03 22.09
CA ASN A 251 -2.62 -0.74 23.18
C ASN A 251 -3.38 0.58 22.99
N ARG A 252 -3.30 1.24 21.82
CA ARG A 252 -4.06 2.48 21.55
C ARG A 252 -5.39 2.21 20.88
N TRP A 253 -6.42 2.90 21.36
CA TRP A 253 -7.81 2.91 20.86
C TRP A 253 -8.43 4.30 21.02
N ILE A 254 -9.72 4.47 20.78
CA ILE A 254 -10.45 5.72 21.06
C ILE A 254 -11.33 5.56 22.30
N ASP A 255 -11.32 6.53 23.18
CA ASP A 255 -12.22 6.58 24.33
C ASP A 255 -13.61 7.16 23.96
N ASN A 256 -14.57 7.06 24.88
CA ASN A 256 -15.94 7.53 24.61
C ASN A 256 -16.04 9.06 24.45
N LEU A 257 -15.28 9.84 25.22
CA LEU A 257 -15.37 11.30 25.18
C LEU A 257 -14.78 11.83 23.88
N THR A 258 -13.61 11.33 23.48
CA THR A 258 -12.97 11.67 22.19
C THR A 258 -13.85 11.27 21.02
N TYR A 259 -14.47 10.09 21.06
CA TYR A 259 -15.36 9.64 20.00
C TYR A 259 -16.58 10.56 19.85
N ILE A 260 -17.23 10.95 20.96
CA ILE A 260 -18.38 11.86 20.93
C ILE A 260 -17.96 13.24 20.41
N HIS A 261 -16.81 13.75 20.83
CA HIS A 261 -16.30 15.05 20.35
C HIS A 261 -16.06 15.04 18.84
N LEU A 262 -15.34 14.03 18.33
CA LEU A 262 -15.15 13.86 16.88
C LEU A 262 -16.49 13.72 16.16
N LEU A 263 -17.44 13.00 16.76
CA LEU A 263 -18.76 12.80 16.17
C LEU A 263 -19.50 14.14 16.05
N GLU A 264 -19.46 15.00 17.07
CA GLU A 264 -20.06 16.33 17.02
C GLU A 264 -19.39 17.24 15.98
N GLN A 265 -18.06 17.15 15.81
CA GLN A 265 -17.31 17.86 14.76
C GLN A 265 -17.58 17.32 13.34
N LEU A 266 -18.21 16.14 13.22
CA LEU A 266 -18.48 15.44 11.95
C LEU A 266 -19.99 15.23 11.68
N GLU A 267 -20.88 15.48 12.65
CA GLU A 267 -22.34 15.16 12.63
C GLU A 267 -23.12 16.02 11.63
N GLU A 268 -22.77 17.30 11.47
CA GLU A 268 -23.48 18.22 10.58
C GLU A 268 -22.53 18.67 9.45
N PRO A 269 -22.99 18.71 8.17
CA PRO A 269 -22.19 19.27 7.10
C PRO A 269 -21.82 20.70 7.48
N SER A 270 -20.55 21.05 7.36
CA SER A 270 -20.14 22.44 7.55
C SER A 270 -21.05 23.32 6.72
N GLU A 271 -21.59 24.39 7.30
CA GLU A 271 -22.39 25.32 6.51
C GLU A 271 -21.56 25.72 5.30
N LEU A 272 -22.04 25.38 4.09
CA LEU A 272 -21.33 25.73 2.88
C LEU A 272 -21.78 27.12 2.45
N LEU A 273 -20.82 28.04 2.33
CA LEU A 273 -21.03 29.31 1.66
C LEU A 273 -20.91 29.07 0.16
N ASN A 274 -21.97 29.39 -0.58
CA ASN A 274 -21.86 29.51 -2.03
C ASN A 274 -21.05 30.78 -2.34
N VAL A 275 -19.98 30.62 -3.12
CA VAL A 275 -19.06 31.70 -3.46
C VAL A 275 -18.82 31.71 -4.96
N GLU A 276 -18.50 32.87 -5.52
CA GLU A 276 -18.13 32.98 -6.94
C GLU A 276 -16.78 32.30 -7.19
N LYS A 277 -15.81 32.63 -6.34
CA LYS A 277 -14.47 32.03 -6.25
C LYS A 277 -14.06 31.96 -4.79
N ALA A 278 -12.96 31.27 -4.52
CA ALA A 278 -12.31 31.33 -3.22
C ALA A 278 -10.85 31.74 -3.37
N ILE A 279 -10.28 32.33 -2.33
CA ILE A 279 -8.85 32.63 -2.24
C ILE A 279 -8.22 31.77 -1.14
N LEU A 280 -7.11 31.12 -1.46
CA LEU A 280 -6.22 30.48 -0.50
C LEU A 280 -5.22 31.52 -0.02
N PHE A 281 -5.43 32.02 1.19
CA PHE A 281 -4.69 33.15 1.75
C PHE A 281 -3.94 32.71 3.02
N SER A 282 -2.63 32.91 3.07
CA SER A 282 -1.79 32.52 4.21
C SER A 282 -0.77 33.59 4.56
N GLY A 283 -0.24 33.48 5.78
CA GLY A 283 0.81 34.36 6.24
C GLY A 283 1.40 33.96 7.58
N THR A 284 2.46 34.66 7.95
CA THR A 284 3.23 34.50 9.18
C THR A 284 3.16 35.78 9.99
N ILE A 285 2.90 35.65 11.29
CA ILE A 285 2.85 36.74 12.26
C ILE A 285 3.97 36.51 13.28
N LEU A 286 4.80 37.52 13.48
CA LEU A 286 5.85 37.51 14.51
C LEU A 286 5.31 38.17 15.79
N LYS A 287 5.75 37.69 16.95
CA LYS A 287 5.35 38.21 18.26
C LYS A 287 5.73 39.68 18.49
N ASN A 288 6.67 40.19 17.70
CA ASN A 288 7.02 41.62 17.66
C ASN A 288 5.99 42.48 16.89
N GLY A 289 4.94 41.86 16.34
CA GLY A 289 3.87 42.50 15.59
C GLY A 289 4.09 42.58 14.07
N THR A 290 5.19 42.05 13.53
CA THR A 290 5.41 42.01 12.07
C THR A 290 4.50 40.97 11.44
N LEU A 291 3.88 41.30 10.30
CA LEU A 291 3.08 40.38 9.51
C LEU A 291 3.67 40.24 8.11
N ILE A 292 3.81 39.00 7.64
CA ILE A 292 4.33 38.66 6.32
C ILE A 292 3.25 37.81 5.64
N THR A 293 2.76 38.24 4.48
CA THR A 293 1.78 37.50 3.68
C THR A 293 2.50 36.63 2.66
N ASP A 294 2.00 35.42 2.45
CA ASP A 294 2.53 34.51 1.44
C ASP A 294 1.84 34.72 0.08
N ILE A 295 2.35 34.05 -0.95
CA ILE A 295 1.71 33.95 -2.26
C ILE A 295 0.35 33.26 -2.10
N SER A 296 -0.68 33.88 -2.66
CA SER A 296 -2.05 33.38 -2.66
C SER A 296 -2.45 32.81 -4.03
N TYR A 297 -3.44 31.93 -4.01
CA TYR A 297 -4.03 31.37 -5.23
C TYR A 297 -5.55 31.51 -5.21
N ILE A 298 -6.13 31.94 -6.32
CA ILE A 298 -7.57 31.87 -6.54
C ILE A 298 -7.96 30.43 -6.90
N LEU A 299 -8.87 29.87 -6.12
CA LEU A 299 -9.38 28.51 -6.26
C LEU A 299 -10.70 28.52 -7.05
N ASP A 300 -10.83 27.57 -7.97
CA ASP A 300 -12.07 27.32 -8.71
C ASP A 300 -13.04 26.47 -7.85
N GLU A 301 -13.54 27.11 -6.80
CA GLU A 301 -14.47 26.55 -5.84
C GLU A 301 -15.73 27.40 -5.77
N GLN A 302 -16.87 26.78 -6.05
CA GLN A 302 -18.18 27.44 -6.03
C GLN A 302 -18.87 27.34 -4.66
N SER A 303 -18.26 26.61 -3.73
CA SER A 303 -18.72 26.47 -2.36
C SER A 303 -17.55 26.17 -1.44
N ILE A 304 -17.49 26.83 -0.29
CA ILE A 304 -16.47 26.60 0.73
C ILE A 304 -17.11 26.43 2.11
N GLU A 305 -16.39 25.77 3.02
CA GLU A 305 -16.77 25.68 4.43
C GLU A 305 -16.84 27.09 5.05
N ASN A 306 -17.98 27.41 5.66
CA ASN A 306 -18.16 28.65 6.42
C ASN A 306 -17.27 28.59 7.67
N GLN A 307 -16.24 29.42 7.71
CA GLN A 307 -15.34 29.51 8.85
C GLN A 307 -15.83 30.62 9.77
N THR A 308 -16.68 30.26 10.74
CA THR A 308 -17.05 31.16 11.83
C THR A 308 -16.03 31.03 12.94
N SER A 309 -15.12 31.99 13.04
CA SER A 309 -14.16 32.12 14.12
C SER A 309 -14.26 33.52 14.73
N SER A 310 -14.09 33.63 16.03
CA SER A 310 -13.89 34.90 16.72
C SER A 310 -12.39 35.14 16.92
N GLY A 311 -12.00 36.39 17.07
CA GLY A 311 -10.66 36.71 17.53
C GLY A 311 -10.23 38.13 17.27
N ASN A 312 -9.03 38.45 17.73
CA ASN A 312 -8.50 39.82 17.71
C ASN A 312 -7.86 40.23 16.37
N PHE A 313 -7.61 39.30 15.45
CA PHE A 313 -7.18 39.60 14.09
C PHE A 313 -8.33 39.46 13.10
N SER A 314 -8.30 40.26 12.02
CA SER A 314 -9.25 40.12 10.91
C SER A 314 -8.60 40.26 9.54
N ILE A 315 -9.06 39.45 8.60
CA ILE A 315 -8.77 39.56 7.17
C ILE A 315 -10.01 40.16 6.51
N ILE A 316 -9.85 41.36 5.97
CA ILE A 316 -10.91 42.16 5.36
C ILE A 316 -10.67 42.25 3.87
N LEU A 317 -11.63 41.78 3.08
CA LEU A 317 -11.66 41.94 1.63
C LEU A 317 -12.64 43.06 1.31
N GLU A 318 -12.17 44.08 0.60
CA GLU A 318 -13.01 45.16 0.08
C GLU A 318 -13.18 45.05 -1.43
N SER A 319 -14.40 45.26 -1.90
CA SER A 319 -14.73 45.40 -3.31
C SER A 319 -15.24 46.80 -3.58
N ASN A 320 -14.60 47.52 -4.49
CA ASN A 320 -14.96 48.89 -4.87
C ASN A 320 -15.12 49.86 -3.67
N GLY A 321 -14.27 49.70 -2.65
CA GLY A 321 -14.29 50.49 -1.41
C GLY A 321 -15.43 50.16 -0.44
N THR A 322 -16.09 49.02 -0.61
CA THR A 322 -17.10 48.49 0.32
C THR A 322 -16.67 47.14 0.88
N LEU A 323 -17.02 46.85 2.13
CA LEU A 323 -16.73 45.56 2.76
C LEU A 323 -17.40 44.43 1.97
N PHE A 324 -16.60 43.52 1.43
CA PHE A 324 -17.07 42.31 0.76
C PHE A 324 -17.10 41.13 1.74
N TYR A 325 -16.00 40.90 2.45
CA TYR A 325 -15.89 39.81 3.41
C TYR A 325 -14.99 40.17 4.59
N ASN A 326 -15.31 39.65 5.77
CA ASN A 326 -14.53 39.82 6.99
C ASN A 326 -14.39 38.48 7.69
N HIS A 327 -13.16 37.99 7.81
CA HIS A 327 -12.84 36.79 8.57
C HIS A 327 -12.05 37.17 9.81
N THR A 328 -12.58 36.88 11.00
CA THR A 328 -11.92 37.12 12.28
C THR A 328 -11.28 35.84 12.81
N PHE A 329 -10.10 35.92 13.42
CA PHE A 329 -9.41 34.76 13.97
C PHE A 329 -8.52 35.16 15.14
N ASP A 330 -8.26 34.21 16.03
CA ASP A 330 -7.32 34.38 17.13
C ASP A 330 -5.92 33.93 16.75
N VAL A 331 -4.95 34.64 17.31
CA VAL A 331 -3.52 34.36 17.12
C VAL A 331 -2.93 33.83 18.43
N ASP A 332 -2.34 32.64 18.35
CA ASP A 332 -1.61 32.01 19.45
C ASP A 332 -0.15 31.76 19.05
N PHE A 333 0.75 31.88 20.02
CA PHE A 333 2.19 31.69 19.85
C PHE A 333 2.64 30.38 20.50
N THR A 334 1.78 29.37 20.50
CA THR A 334 2.10 28.03 21.00
C THR A 334 2.09 26.99 19.88
N ILE A 335 2.90 25.95 20.02
CA ILE A 335 2.91 24.76 19.13
C ILE A 335 2.84 23.52 20.02
N THR A 336 2.07 22.52 19.57
CA THR A 336 1.93 21.22 20.24
C THR A 336 2.63 20.14 19.42
N GLU A 337 3.42 19.30 20.09
CA GLU A 337 4.23 18.23 19.51
C GLU A 337 3.76 16.84 20.00
N ILE A 338 3.97 15.76 19.22
CA ILE A 338 3.68 14.39 19.67
C ILE A 338 4.42 14.12 20.97
N GLY A 339 3.68 13.65 21.97
CA GLY A 339 4.19 13.40 23.32
C GLY A 339 3.93 14.56 24.26
N GLY A 340 3.47 15.69 23.71
CA GLY A 340 2.62 16.61 24.40
C GLY A 340 3.22 17.91 24.89
N ASP A 341 4.48 18.13 24.54
CA ASP A 341 5.14 19.35 24.92
C ASP A 341 4.59 20.51 24.09
N THR A 342 3.74 21.31 24.72
CA THR A 342 3.42 22.64 24.20
C THR A 342 4.60 23.57 24.46
N ILE A 343 5.06 24.27 23.42
CA ILE A 343 6.15 25.23 23.50
C ILE A 343 5.68 26.63 23.11
N GLU A 344 6.13 27.65 23.86
CA GLU A 344 5.95 29.04 23.45
C GLU A 344 6.93 29.39 22.33
N THR A 345 6.47 30.22 21.41
CA THR A 345 7.20 30.61 20.19
C THR A 345 7.15 32.13 19.99
N ASN A 346 7.96 32.63 19.07
CA ASN A 346 7.93 34.04 18.66
C ASN A 346 7.28 34.24 17.27
N VAL A 347 6.73 33.19 16.69
CA VAL A 347 6.18 33.14 15.34
C VAL A 347 4.93 32.30 15.35
N THR A 348 3.96 32.67 14.54
CA THR A 348 2.72 31.93 14.32
C THR A 348 2.26 32.15 12.89
N ALA A 349 1.35 31.33 12.41
CA ALA A 349 0.94 31.34 11.03
C ALA A 349 -0.54 30.99 10.87
N PHE A 350 -1.08 31.33 9.71
CA PHE A 350 -2.45 31.04 9.32
C PHE A 350 -2.51 30.68 7.83
N ALA A 351 -3.49 29.87 7.46
CA ALA A 351 -3.81 29.55 6.08
C ALA A 351 -5.32 29.26 5.96
N PHE A 352 -6.04 30.16 5.29
CA PHE A 352 -7.49 30.09 5.17
C PHE A 352 -7.94 30.02 3.71
N VAL A 353 -9.13 29.46 3.52
CA VAL A 353 -9.86 29.52 2.26
C VAL A 353 -11.03 30.45 2.48
N LEU A 354 -11.02 31.60 1.81
CA LEU A 354 -11.98 32.69 2.03
C LEU A 354 -12.81 32.94 0.76
N PRO A 355 -14.05 33.43 0.85
CA PRO A 355 -14.81 33.91 -0.31
C PRO A 355 -14.03 34.97 -1.08
N TYR A 356 -14.12 34.95 -2.41
CA TYR A 356 -13.46 35.90 -3.29
C TYR A 356 -14.33 36.25 -4.51
N THR A 357 -14.09 37.41 -5.11
CA THR A 357 -14.68 37.87 -6.37
C THR A 357 -13.64 38.70 -7.13
N ASP A 358 -13.72 38.74 -8.46
CA ASP A 358 -12.80 39.50 -9.31
C ASP A 358 -12.86 41.03 -9.03
N ASN A 359 -13.92 41.49 -8.35
CA ASN A 359 -14.07 42.90 -7.98
C ASN A 359 -13.36 43.29 -6.66
N VAL A 360 -12.64 42.38 -6.01
CA VAL A 360 -11.82 42.73 -4.83
C VAL A 360 -10.70 43.66 -5.25
N THR A 361 -10.58 44.80 -4.56
CA THR A 361 -9.57 45.83 -4.85
C THR A 361 -8.53 45.94 -3.73
N THR A 362 -8.88 45.49 -2.53
CA THR A 362 -8.02 45.64 -1.35
C THR A 362 -8.22 44.46 -0.40
N ILE A 363 -7.11 43.92 0.11
CA ILE A 363 -7.08 42.95 1.21
C ILE A 363 -6.31 43.59 2.37
N MET A 364 -6.97 43.73 3.52
CA MET A 364 -6.38 44.28 4.74
C MET A 364 -6.31 43.21 5.83
N ILE A 365 -5.22 43.19 6.58
CA ILE A 365 -5.15 42.48 7.86
C ILE A 365 -5.12 43.50 8.99
N LYS A 366 -6.07 43.40 9.93
CA LYS A 366 -6.16 44.29 11.10
C LYS A 366 -5.99 43.51 12.40
N GLU A 367 -5.48 44.20 13.41
CA GLU A 367 -5.39 43.77 14.81
C GLU A 367 -6.25 44.69 15.68
N ASN A 368 -7.07 44.10 16.56
CA ASN A 368 -8.02 44.79 17.44
C ASN A 368 -8.92 45.80 16.69
N GLU A 369 -9.44 45.38 15.53
CA GLU A 369 -10.32 46.14 14.59
C GLU A 369 -9.72 47.42 13.98
N THR A 370 -8.66 47.97 14.56
CA THR A 370 -8.22 49.36 14.32
C THR A 370 -6.80 49.46 13.77
N VAL A 371 -5.91 48.53 14.12
CA VAL A 371 -4.50 48.59 13.72
C VAL A 371 -4.31 47.82 12.43
N ILE A 372 -4.02 48.52 11.32
CA ILE A 372 -3.68 47.89 10.03
C ILE A 372 -2.27 47.30 10.14
N LYS A 373 -2.16 45.99 9.95
CA LYS A 373 -0.91 45.22 9.97
C LYS A 373 -0.34 45.00 8.58
N SER A 374 -1.23 44.84 7.59
CA SER A 374 -0.89 44.76 6.18
C SER A 374 -2.07 45.23 5.33
N GLU A 375 -1.75 45.80 4.18
CA GLU A 375 -2.71 46.26 3.17
C GLU A 375 -2.15 45.90 1.80
N ILE A 376 -2.90 45.10 1.04
CA ILE A 376 -2.55 44.64 -0.30
C ILE A 376 -3.54 45.27 -1.27
N ASN A 377 -3.04 46.04 -2.22
CA ASN A 377 -3.83 46.52 -3.35
C ASN A 377 -3.87 45.44 -4.41
N VAL A 378 -5.08 45.08 -4.83
CA VAL A 378 -5.31 44.03 -5.81
C VAL A 378 -5.56 44.68 -7.17
N SER A 379 -4.70 44.40 -8.14
CA SER A 379 -4.88 44.84 -9.52
C SER A 379 -5.95 43.99 -10.21
N GLN A 380 -6.46 44.47 -11.34
CA GLN A 380 -7.40 43.72 -12.18
C GLN A 380 -6.67 42.89 -13.27
N ASN A 381 -5.34 42.88 -13.24
CA ASN A 381 -4.51 42.33 -14.29
C ASN A 381 -4.10 40.89 -13.95
N THR A 382 -5.01 39.94 -14.14
CA THR A 382 -4.68 38.53 -13.93
C THR A 382 -3.57 38.07 -14.88
N PRO A 383 -2.54 37.34 -14.40
CA PRO A 383 -1.50 36.77 -15.25
C PRO A 383 -2.08 35.90 -16.38
N ASN A 384 -1.54 36.06 -17.59
CA ASN A 384 -1.84 35.18 -18.71
C ASN A 384 -0.78 34.09 -18.81
N ILE A 385 -1.19 32.84 -19.04
CA ILE A 385 -0.30 31.68 -19.16
C ILE A 385 -0.68 30.81 -20.36
N THR A 386 0.32 30.21 -21.00
CA THR A 386 0.12 29.21 -22.05
C THR A 386 1.17 28.11 -21.90
N ILE A 387 0.72 26.88 -21.71
CA ILE A 387 1.57 25.69 -21.71
C ILE A 387 1.99 25.43 -23.16
N THR A 388 3.31 25.32 -23.35
CA THR A 388 3.92 25.12 -24.66
C THR A 388 4.27 23.66 -24.90
N PHE A 389 4.49 22.88 -23.84
CA PHE A 389 4.74 21.44 -23.90
C PHE A 389 4.51 20.79 -22.52
N PRO A 390 3.91 19.59 -22.42
CA PRO A 390 3.21 18.87 -23.49
C PRO A 390 1.94 19.61 -23.95
N THR A 391 1.50 19.35 -25.18
CA THR A 391 0.28 19.96 -25.74
C THR A 391 -0.88 18.97 -25.85
N GLY A 392 -0.59 17.67 -25.84
CA GLY A 392 -1.53 16.56 -25.91
C GLY A 392 -1.09 15.48 -26.92
N SER A 393 -1.54 14.25 -26.68
CA SER A 393 -1.25 13.03 -27.45
C SER A 393 0.19 12.51 -27.39
N GLU A 394 1.09 13.16 -26.66
CA GLU A 394 2.43 12.65 -26.43
C GLU A 394 2.41 11.36 -25.60
N VAL A 395 3.46 10.53 -25.75
CA VAL A 395 3.68 9.32 -24.95
C VAL A 395 5.06 9.41 -24.31
N PHE A 396 5.12 9.32 -22.99
CA PHE A 396 6.36 9.40 -22.22
C PHE A 396 6.66 8.06 -21.53
N ASP A 397 7.84 7.54 -21.81
CA ASP A 397 8.44 6.33 -21.21
C ASP A 397 9.73 6.63 -20.43
N LYS A 398 10.08 7.92 -20.33
CA LYS A 398 11.24 8.46 -19.64
C LYS A 398 10.96 9.90 -19.21
N SER A 399 11.91 10.50 -18.49
CA SER A 399 11.82 11.90 -18.07
C SER A 399 11.58 12.87 -19.23
N PHE A 400 10.74 13.89 -18.98
CA PHE A 400 10.34 14.91 -19.94
C PHE A 400 10.19 16.26 -19.24
N ASN A 401 10.40 17.35 -19.99
CA ASN A 401 10.17 18.69 -19.47
C ASN A 401 8.72 19.10 -19.70
N ILE A 402 8.15 19.84 -18.77
CA ILE A 402 6.99 20.69 -18.97
C ILE A 402 7.51 22.11 -19.18
N THR A 403 7.00 22.83 -20.18
CA THR A 403 7.39 24.22 -20.48
C THR A 403 6.18 25.10 -20.74
N TRP A 404 6.22 26.34 -20.27
CA TRP A 404 5.14 27.32 -20.46
C TRP A 404 5.68 28.73 -20.63
N ASN A 405 4.83 29.63 -21.12
CA ASN A 405 5.07 31.07 -21.12
C ASN A 405 4.00 31.75 -20.27
N ALA A 406 4.38 32.77 -19.52
CA ALA A 406 3.43 33.63 -18.83
C ALA A 406 3.81 35.10 -18.93
N SER A 407 2.83 35.98 -18.81
CA SER A 407 3.00 37.42 -18.85
C SER A 407 1.98 38.10 -17.94
N ASP A 408 2.41 39.18 -17.32
CA ASP A 408 1.62 40.00 -16.42
C ASP A 408 1.63 41.46 -16.91
N LEU A 409 0.52 42.20 -16.80
CA LEU A 409 0.39 43.54 -17.40
C LEU A 409 0.96 44.65 -16.49
N ASP A 410 0.98 44.45 -15.18
CA ASP A 410 1.62 45.31 -14.18
C ASP A 410 3.14 45.07 -14.11
N ASN A 411 3.59 43.92 -14.63
CA ASN A 411 4.93 43.36 -14.46
C ASN A 411 5.21 42.90 -13.03
N ASP A 412 4.19 42.37 -12.35
CA ASP A 412 4.36 41.66 -11.10
C ASP A 412 5.16 40.35 -11.32
N THR A 413 5.80 39.87 -10.25
CA THR A 413 6.57 38.63 -10.32
C THR A 413 5.62 37.44 -10.30
N ILE A 414 5.61 36.65 -11.37
CA ILE A 414 4.72 35.51 -11.51
C ILE A 414 5.34 34.27 -10.87
N GLN A 415 4.55 33.60 -10.03
CA GLN A 415 4.88 32.31 -9.42
C GLN A 415 3.89 31.24 -9.91
N TYR A 416 4.31 29.97 -9.89
CA TYR A 416 3.52 28.88 -10.46
C TYR A 416 3.18 27.78 -9.45
N ALA A 417 1.96 27.25 -9.57
CA ALA A 417 1.63 25.93 -9.02
C ALA A 417 1.44 24.94 -10.18
N ILE A 418 2.14 23.82 -10.13
CA ILE A 418 2.11 22.79 -11.16
C ILE A 418 1.34 21.59 -10.61
N LEU A 419 0.27 21.20 -11.31
CA LEU A 419 -0.59 20.08 -10.96
C LEU A 419 -0.65 19.06 -12.08
N ILE A 420 -0.82 17.80 -11.71
CA ILE A 420 -0.99 16.68 -12.63
C ILE A 420 -2.23 15.87 -12.29
N SER A 421 -2.94 15.42 -13.31
CA SER A 421 -4.04 14.46 -13.21
C SER A 421 -3.67 13.23 -14.02
N SER A 422 -4.01 12.04 -13.53
CA SER A 422 -3.89 10.77 -14.27
C SER A 422 -5.24 10.24 -14.78
N ASP A 423 -6.34 11.00 -14.58
CA ASP A 423 -7.74 10.60 -14.76
C ASP A 423 -8.56 11.67 -15.51
N ASN A 424 -7.94 12.25 -16.56
CA ASN A 424 -8.54 13.22 -17.47
C ASN A 424 -9.00 14.53 -16.79
N GLY A 425 -8.44 14.87 -15.63
CA GLY A 425 -8.73 16.05 -14.84
C GLY A 425 -9.81 15.86 -13.77
N SER A 426 -10.20 14.62 -13.47
CA SER A 426 -11.22 14.33 -12.45
C SER A 426 -10.65 14.57 -11.03
N SER A 427 -9.38 14.23 -10.83
CA SER A 427 -8.59 14.54 -9.65
C SER A 427 -7.26 15.19 -10.05
N LEU A 428 -6.77 16.09 -9.21
CA LEU A 428 -5.48 16.76 -9.42
C LEU A 428 -4.56 16.44 -8.23
N SER A 429 -3.27 16.32 -8.52
CA SER A 429 -2.21 16.23 -7.53
C SER A 429 -1.22 17.35 -7.79
N THR A 430 -0.95 18.15 -6.77
CA THR A 430 0.07 19.20 -6.82
C THR A 430 1.46 18.56 -6.82
N ILE A 431 2.32 19.00 -7.74
CA ILE A 431 3.73 18.61 -7.86
C ILE A 431 4.62 19.66 -7.18
N GLU A 432 4.38 20.94 -7.46
CA GLU A 432 5.17 22.06 -6.97
C GLU A 432 4.24 23.26 -6.75
N ILE A 433 4.56 24.11 -5.76
CA ILE A 433 3.90 25.40 -5.53
C ILE A 433 4.94 26.50 -5.36
N ASP A 434 4.51 27.74 -5.60
CA ASP A 434 5.36 28.93 -5.49
C ASP A 434 6.64 28.80 -6.32
N TYR A 435 6.55 28.05 -7.43
CA TYR A 435 7.66 27.69 -8.29
C TYR A 435 8.02 28.88 -9.20
N PRO A 436 9.30 29.30 -9.29
CA PRO A 436 9.66 30.53 -9.98
C PRO A 436 10.03 30.34 -11.46
N ASN A 437 10.29 29.11 -11.91
CA ASN A 437 10.76 28.87 -13.28
C ASN A 437 9.61 28.52 -14.21
N THR A 438 9.84 28.66 -15.52
CA THR A 438 8.86 28.33 -16.56
C THR A 438 9.08 26.96 -17.22
N THR A 439 9.91 26.13 -16.60
CA THR A 439 10.18 24.76 -17.02
C THR A 439 10.36 23.86 -15.81
N LEU A 440 9.82 22.65 -15.86
CA LEU A 440 9.98 21.63 -14.81
C LEU A 440 10.27 20.27 -15.44
N LEU A 441 11.33 19.59 -14.99
CA LEU A 441 11.66 18.23 -15.43
C LEU A 441 10.88 17.21 -14.59
N LEU A 442 10.02 16.42 -15.22
CA LEU A 442 9.36 15.29 -14.59
C LEU A 442 10.03 13.98 -14.99
N ASN A 443 10.09 13.04 -14.05
CA ASN A 443 10.50 11.67 -14.33
C ASN A 443 9.26 10.79 -14.48
N SER A 444 9.03 10.24 -15.68
CA SER A 444 7.87 9.38 -15.96
C SER A 444 7.79 8.19 -15.01
N SER A 445 8.93 7.66 -14.53
CA SER A 445 8.97 6.49 -13.64
C SER A 445 8.33 6.74 -12.26
N ASN A 446 8.09 8.00 -11.89
CA ASN A 446 7.42 8.36 -10.63
C ASN A 446 5.88 8.31 -10.74
N PHE A 447 5.35 8.03 -11.93
CA PHE A 447 3.92 8.06 -12.22
C PHE A 447 3.45 6.67 -12.68
N ILE A 448 2.20 6.36 -12.35
CA ILE A 448 1.53 5.14 -12.83
C ILE A 448 1.31 5.21 -14.35
N ASN A 449 1.12 4.07 -14.98
CA ASN A 449 0.78 4.03 -16.40
C ASN A 449 -0.68 4.49 -16.59
N SER A 450 -0.91 5.50 -17.43
CA SER A 450 -2.24 5.96 -17.82
C SER A 450 -2.17 6.73 -19.15
N HIS A 451 -3.28 6.71 -19.90
CA HIS A 451 -3.46 7.43 -21.16
C HIS A 451 -4.21 8.76 -20.98
N GLU A 452 -4.58 9.08 -19.73
CA GLU A 452 -5.48 10.18 -19.39
C GLU A 452 -4.76 11.31 -18.64
N TYR A 453 -3.43 11.39 -18.77
CA TYR A 453 -2.67 12.40 -18.05
C TYR A 453 -2.95 13.81 -18.55
N LYS A 454 -3.08 14.77 -17.63
CA LYS A 454 -3.12 16.21 -17.93
C LYS A 454 -2.22 16.97 -16.97
N ILE A 455 -1.60 18.04 -17.46
CA ILE A 455 -0.94 19.05 -16.62
C ILE A 455 -1.82 20.29 -16.56
N LYS A 456 -2.01 20.82 -15.36
CA LYS A 456 -2.62 22.13 -15.12
C LYS A 456 -1.58 23.01 -14.42
N ILE A 457 -1.37 24.22 -14.93
CA ILE A 457 -0.48 25.20 -14.30
C ILE A 457 -1.30 26.42 -13.91
N LEU A 458 -1.17 26.82 -12.66
CA LEU A 458 -1.68 28.09 -12.15
C LEU A 458 -0.53 29.10 -12.14
N ALA A 459 -0.75 30.28 -12.71
CA ALA A 459 0.17 31.41 -12.67
C ALA A 459 -0.42 32.51 -11.79
N THR A 460 0.28 32.91 -10.73
CA THR A 460 -0.18 33.93 -9.77
C THR A 460 0.76 35.13 -9.70
N ASP A 461 0.19 36.33 -9.64
CA ASP A 461 0.92 37.60 -9.39
C ASP A 461 1.16 37.85 -7.89
N GLY A 462 0.74 36.91 -7.04
CA GLY A 462 0.70 37.02 -5.59
C GLY A 462 -0.72 36.97 -5.04
N ILE A 463 -1.73 37.36 -5.83
CA ILE A 463 -3.16 37.30 -5.49
C ILE A 463 -3.99 36.72 -6.64
N ASN A 464 -4.01 37.38 -7.80
CA ASN A 464 -4.79 36.94 -8.96
C ASN A 464 -4.14 35.73 -9.61
N THR A 465 -4.95 34.81 -10.13
CA THR A 465 -4.46 33.55 -10.68
C THR A 465 -5.03 33.27 -12.07
N GLY A 466 -4.15 33.25 -13.06
CA GLY A 466 -4.42 32.67 -14.37
C GLY A 466 -4.13 31.18 -14.39
N ASN A 467 -4.67 30.44 -15.35
CA ASN A 467 -4.34 29.03 -15.49
C ASN A 467 -4.44 28.56 -16.94
N ASP A 468 -3.71 27.48 -17.23
CA ASP A 468 -3.82 26.74 -18.48
C ASP A 468 -3.73 25.23 -18.20
N THR A 469 -4.29 24.41 -19.07
CA THR A 469 -4.34 22.95 -18.94
C THR A 469 -4.08 22.28 -20.29
N THR A 470 -3.23 21.26 -20.30
CA THR A 470 -2.86 20.54 -21.52
C THR A 470 -4.01 19.68 -22.06
N GLY A 471 -3.89 19.26 -23.33
CA GLY A 471 -4.59 18.06 -23.79
C GLY A 471 -4.13 16.81 -23.02
N THR A 472 -4.83 15.69 -23.21
CA THR A 472 -4.44 14.41 -22.59
C THR A 472 -3.18 13.84 -23.23
N PHE A 473 -2.24 13.35 -22.43
CA PHE A 473 -1.06 12.60 -22.89
C PHE A 473 -0.94 11.27 -22.13
N THR A 474 -0.03 10.41 -22.56
CA THR A 474 0.19 9.09 -21.99
C THR A 474 1.52 9.03 -21.24
N ILE A 475 1.52 8.46 -20.04
CA ILE A 475 2.73 7.96 -19.39
C ILE A 475 2.68 6.44 -19.44
N SER A 476 3.71 5.82 -20.00
CA SER A 476 3.84 4.37 -20.15
C SER A 476 5.27 3.94 -19.88
N ASN A 477 5.51 3.39 -18.70
CA ASN A 477 6.77 2.82 -18.26
C ASN A 477 6.64 1.28 -18.18
N PRO A 478 6.61 0.56 -19.31
CA PRO A 478 6.53 -0.90 -19.29
C PRO A 478 7.85 -1.47 -18.74
N VAL A 479 7.77 -2.43 -17.81
CA VAL A 479 8.94 -3.11 -17.25
C VAL A 479 8.83 -4.60 -17.54
N PRO A 480 9.92 -5.31 -17.92
CA PRO A 480 9.87 -6.75 -18.11
C PRO A 480 9.53 -7.51 -16.82
N PRO A 481 8.90 -8.70 -16.93
CA PRO A 481 8.69 -9.58 -15.79
C PRO A 481 10.02 -10.15 -15.28
N ILE A 482 10.14 -10.41 -13.98
CA ILE A 482 11.30 -11.06 -13.36
C ILE A 482 11.06 -12.57 -13.33
N VAL A 483 12.00 -13.37 -13.86
CA VAL A 483 11.90 -14.84 -13.91
C VAL A 483 12.86 -15.50 -12.91
N THR A 484 12.36 -16.48 -12.15
CA THR A 484 13.14 -17.28 -11.21
C THR A 484 13.05 -18.78 -11.56
N LEU A 485 14.20 -19.44 -11.65
CA LEU A 485 14.29 -20.89 -11.84
C LEU A 485 14.21 -21.59 -10.48
N VAL A 486 13.19 -22.43 -10.27
CA VAL A 486 12.89 -23.06 -8.99
C VAL A 486 13.44 -24.49 -8.92
N SER A 487 13.20 -25.29 -9.95
CA SER A 487 13.65 -26.69 -10.03
C SER A 487 13.86 -27.12 -11.49
N PRO A 488 14.79 -28.03 -11.80
CA PRO A 488 15.82 -28.56 -10.91
C PRO A 488 16.85 -27.49 -10.54
N LEU A 489 17.46 -27.58 -9.35
CA LEU A 489 18.50 -26.62 -8.93
C LEU A 489 19.70 -26.64 -9.88
N ASN A 490 20.45 -25.54 -9.93
CA ASN A 490 21.67 -25.46 -10.75
C ASN A 490 22.68 -26.57 -10.36
N ASN A 491 23.25 -27.23 -11.38
CA ASN A 491 24.13 -28.40 -11.27
C ASN A 491 23.43 -29.67 -10.73
N ASN A 492 22.11 -29.78 -10.83
CA ASN A 492 21.38 -30.98 -10.43
C ASN A 492 21.84 -32.23 -11.20
N ILE A 493 21.84 -33.40 -10.55
CA ILE A 493 22.15 -34.68 -11.18
C ILE A 493 20.90 -35.56 -11.14
N SER A 494 20.35 -35.89 -12.32
CA SER A 494 19.26 -36.86 -12.47
C SER A 494 19.81 -38.26 -12.76
N THR A 495 19.31 -39.26 -12.03
CA THR A 495 19.64 -40.68 -12.23
C THR A 495 18.56 -41.44 -13.01
N THR A 496 17.46 -40.78 -13.36
CA THR A 496 16.31 -41.41 -14.04
C THR A 496 16.16 -40.93 -15.48
N GLY A 497 16.62 -39.72 -15.80
CA GLY A 497 16.36 -39.07 -17.08
C GLY A 497 14.96 -38.45 -17.19
N ASN A 498 14.18 -38.44 -16.11
CA ASN A 498 12.87 -37.79 -16.03
C ASN A 498 12.98 -36.59 -15.09
N LEU A 499 12.66 -35.39 -15.58
CA LEU A 499 12.77 -34.14 -14.83
C LEU A 499 11.49 -33.31 -14.92
N ILE A 500 11.20 -32.64 -13.81
CA ILE A 500 10.16 -31.61 -13.73
C ILE A 500 10.87 -30.27 -13.55
N PHE A 501 10.73 -29.40 -14.55
CA PHE A 501 11.20 -28.03 -14.51
C PHE A 501 10.11 -27.15 -13.89
N ASN A 502 10.48 -26.23 -13.01
CA ASN A 502 9.59 -25.26 -12.38
C ASN A 502 10.21 -23.87 -12.53
N CYS A 503 9.43 -22.96 -13.11
CA CYS A 503 9.78 -21.55 -13.27
C CYS A 503 8.67 -20.69 -12.69
N SER A 504 9.03 -19.67 -11.92
CA SER A 504 8.12 -18.63 -11.47
C SER A 504 8.45 -17.30 -12.14
N ALA A 505 7.45 -16.46 -12.33
CA ALA A 505 7.63 -15.10 -12.80
C ALA A 505 6.83 -14.13 -11.92
N THR A 506 7.35 -12.91 -11.76
CA THR A 506 6.69 -11.81 -11.06
C THR A 506 6.81 -10.53 -11.87
N ASP A 507 5.75 -9.76 -11.94
CA ASP A 507 5.71 -8.46 -12.60
C ASP A 507 4.93 -7.48 -11.72
N PHE A 508 5.54 -6.35 -11.37
CA PHE A 508 4.98 -5.45 -10.36
C PHE A 508 4.00 -4.44 -10.94
N ASN A 509 4.02 -4.20 -12.26
CA ASN A 509 3.21 -3.16 -12.90
C ASN A 509 2.34 -3.67 -14.04
N GLU A 510 2.46 -4.95 -14.43
CA GLU A 510 1.59 -5.56 -15.42
C GLU A 510 1.26 -7.02 -15.06
N ASN A 511 0.15 -7.53 -15.60
CA ASN A 511 -0.18 -8.95 -15.49
C ASN A 511 0.68 -9.79 -16.45
N LEU A 512 1.15 -10.92 -15.95
CA LEU A 512 1.85 -11.95 -16.69
C LEU A 512 0.92 -12.55 -17.77
N LYS A 513 1.53 -13.03 -18.86
CA LYS A 513 0.85 -13.61 -20.02
C LYS A 513 1.22 -15.06 -20.24
N ASN A 514 2.51 -15.36 -20.35
CA ASN A 514 3.01 -16.72 -20.55
C ASN A 514 4.47 -16.89 -20.11
N ILE A 515 4.87 -18.14 -19.96
CA ILE A 515 6.24 -18.55 -19.65
C ILE A 515 6.63 -19.77 -20.48
N THR A 516 7.83 -19.75 -21.01
CA THR A 516 8.33 -20.76 -21.96
C THR A 516 9.60 -21.41 -21.43
N LEU A 517 9.63 -22.74 -21.39
CA LEU A 517 10.83 -23.51 -21.09
C LEU A 517 11.78 -23.52 -22.30
N TYR A 518 13.07 -23.27 -22.06
CA TYR A 518 14.14 -23.43 -23.02
C TYR A 518 15.22 -24.37 -22.48
N HIS A 519 15.75 -25.22 -23.35
CA HIS A 519 16.87 -26.11 -23.02
C HIS A 519 17.64 -26.53 -24.28
N ASN A 520 18.77 -27.23 -24.10
CA ASN A 520 19.57 -27.79 -25.20
C ASN A 520 19.52 -29.32 -25.34
N ILE A 521 18.47 -29.99 -24.85
CA ILE A 521 18.37 -31.46 -24.85
C ILE A 521 18.44 -32.07 -26.26
N SER A 522 17.86 -31.39 -27.26
CA SER A 522 17.90 -31.80 -28.68
C SER A 522 19.25 -31.55 -29.37
N GLY A 523 20.24 -31.01 -28.65
CA GLY A 523 21.55 -30.61 -29.19
C GLY A 523 21.62 -29.15 -29.63
N VAL A 524 20.50 -28.43 -29.64
CA VAL A 524 20.43 -26.98 -29.91
C VAL A 524 19.63 -26.29 -28.82
N TRP A 525 19.99 -25.05 -28.48
CA TRP A 525 19.20 -24.24 -27.55
C TRP A 525 17.90 -23.79 -28.22
N ALA A 526 16.77 -24.29 -27.74
CA ALA A 526 15.46 -24.03 -28.33
C ALA A 526 14.35 -24.02 -27.27
N ALA A 527 13.22 -23.42 -27.63
CA ALA A 527 11.98 -23.50 -26.84
C ALA A 527 11.46 -24.94 -26.87
N ASP A 528 10.96 -25.39 -25.74
CA ASP A 528 10.32 -26.70 -25.58
C ASP A 528 8.79 -26.55 -25.52
N GLU A 529 8.27 -25.94 -24.45
CA GLU A 529 6.85 -25.72 -24.23
C GLU A 529 6.57 -24.32 -23.66
N THR A 530 5.48 -23.69 -24.09
CA THR A 530 4.97 -22.42 -23.56
C THR A 530 3.65 -22.66 -22.83
N LYS A 531 3.53 -22.13 -21.61
CA LYS A 531 2.30 -22.17 -20.80
C LYS A 531 1.85 -20.77 -20.42
N ASN A 532 0.54 -20.58 -20.28
CA ASN A 532 0.00 -19.31 -19.84
C ASN A 532 0.14 -19.18 -18.32
N ILE A 533 0.47 -17.99 -17.86
CA ILE A 533 0.51 -17.59 -16.45
C ILE A 533 -0.28 -16.29 -16.30
N THR A 534 -0.80 -16.00 -15.10
CA THR A 534 -1.72 -14.87 -14.89
C THR A 534 -1.46 -14.11 -13.61
N GLY A 535 -2.00 -12.90 -13.48
CA GLY A 535 -1.75 -12.04 -12.32
C GLY A 535 -0.33 -11.45 -12.32
N THR A 536 0.06 -10.85 -11.20
CA THR A 536 1.38 -10.20 -11.02
C THR A 536 2.46 -11.17 -10.49
N SER A 537 2.10 -12.40 -10.15
CA SER A 537 3.01 -13.43 -9.64
C SER A 537 2.40 -14.80 -9.87
N ASP A 538 3.11 -15.68 -10.57
CA ASP A 538 2.65 -17.03 -10.90
C ASP A 538 3.83 -17.97 -11.19
N TYR A 539 3.57 -19.27 -11.31
CA TYR A 539 4.58 -20.25 -11.66
C TYR A 539 3.99 -21.41 -12.48
N GLU A 540 4.85 -22.05 -13.26
CA GLU A 540 4.46 -23.21 -14.05
C GLU A 540 5.50 -24.33 -14.00
N THR A 541 5.01 -25.55 -14.26
CA THR A 541 5.85 -26.75 -14.29
C THR A 541 5.83 -27.45 -15.64
N PHE A 542 6.97 -27.97 -16.08
CA PHE A 542 7.15 -28.64 -17.37
C PHE A 542 7.78 -30.01 -17.15
N ILE A 543 7.24 -31.05 -17.79
CA ILE A 543 7.69 -32.43 -17.58
C ILE A 543 8.43 -32.91 -18.84
N VAL A 544 9.72 -33.22 -18.69
CA VAL A 544 10.54 -33.78 -19.78
C VAL A 544 11.06 -35.15 -19.34
N ASN A 545 10.70 -36.17 -20.12
CA ASN A 545 11.03 -37.57 -19.82
C ASN A 545 12.05 -38.13 -20.83
N ASN A 546 12.69 -39.23 -20.45
CA ASN A 546 13.63 -39.99 -21.29
C ASN A 546 14.80 -39.14 -21.83
N ILE A 547 15.28 -38.19 -21.02
CA ILE A 547 16.43 -37.35 -21.35
C ILE A 547 17.68 -38.25 -21.44
N PRO A 548 18.46 -38.21 -22.54
CA PRO A 548 19.67 -39.02 -22.66
C PRO A 548 20.74 -38.65 -21.62
N ASN A 549 21.70 -39.54 -21.38
CA ASN A 549 22.85 -39.22 -20.54
C ASN A 549 23.67 -38.09 -21.16
N GLY A 550 23.93 -37.03 -20.39
CA GLY A 550 24.57 -35.82 -20.89
C GLY A 550 24.59 -34.69 -19.87
N ASN A 551 25.21 -33.57 -20.25
CA ASN A 551 25.12 -32.32 -19.52
C ASN A 551 24.30 -31.34 -20.35
N TYR A 552 23.33 -30.70 -19.71
CA TYR A 552 22.36 -29.84 -20.35
C TYR A 552 22.27 -28.50 -19.62
N ILE A 553 21.83 -27.51 -20.35
CA ILE A 553 21.47 -26.18 -19.86
C ILE A 553 19.98 -25.97 -20.07
N TRP A 554 19.37 -25.16 -19.20
CA TRP A 554 17.97 -24.76 -19.31
C TRP A 554 17.71 -23.39 -18.67
N ASN A 555 16.64 -22.73 -19.10
CA ASN A 555 16.16 -21.45 -18.60
C ASN A 555 14.67 -21.29 -18.96
N CYS A 556 14.02 -20.23 -18.48
CA CYS A 556 12.68 -19.84 -18.84
C CYS A 556 12.65 -18.38 -19.33
N LEU A 557 11.75 -18.11 -20.28
CA LEU A 557 11.44 -16.78 -20.79
C LEU A 557 9.98 -16.47 -20.49
N ALA A 558 9.69 -15.41 -19.74
CA ALA A 558 8.33 -14.98 -19.43
C ALA A 558 7.97 -13.71 -20.21
N PHE A 559 6.68 -13.56 -20.53
CA PHE A 559 6.09 -12.37 -21.11
C PHE A 559 4.99 -11.81 -20.21
N ASP A 560 4.87 -10.49 -20.19
CA ASP A 560 3.71 -9.78 -19.65
C ASP A 560 2.66 -9.50 -20.77
N ASN A 561 1.55 -8.84 -20.40
CA ASN A 561 0.53 -8.44 -21.37
C ASN A 561 0.94 -7.27 -22.27
N ASN A 562 1.94 -6.47 -21.87
CA ASN A 562 2.53 -5.42 -22.69
C ASN A 562 3.56 -5.95 -23.69
N SER A 563 3.75 -7.28 -23.76
CA SER A 563 4.71 -7.95 -24.62
C SER A 563 6.18 -7.65 -24.27
N MET A 564 6.43 -7.17 -23.04
CA MET A 564 7.76 -7.16 -22.44
C MET A 564 8.12 -8.58 -22.01
N SER A 565 9.41 -8.89 -22.01
CA SER A 565 9.89 -10.23 -21.67
C SER A 565 11.25 -10.21 -21.01
N ASP A 566 11.49 -11.14 -20.10
CA ASP A 566 12.82 -11.38 -19.55
C ASP A 566 13.13 -12.86 -19.34
N TRP A 567 14.41 -13.16 -19.31
CA TRP A 567 14.96 -14.47 -18.96
C TRP A 567 15.24 -14.52 -17.45
N ALA A 568 15.42 -15.72 -16.89
CA ALA A 568 16.11 -15.78 -15.60
C ALA A 568 17.59 -15.39 -15.79
N ASP A 569 18.14 -14.66 -14.82
CA ASP A 569 19.49 -14.05 -14.86
C ASP A 569 20.61 -15.03 -15.25
N ILE A 570 20.45 -16.32 -14.91
CA ILE A 570 21.46 -17.35 -15.10
C ILE A 570 20.81 -18.62 -15.65
N ASN A 571 21.38 -19.14 -16.75
CA ASN A 571 21.05 -20.48 -17.23
C ASN A 571 21.47 -21.53 -16.20
N PHE A 572 20.53 -22.34 -15.72
CA PHE A 572 20.85 -23.47 -14.85
C PHE A 572 21.35 -24.65 -15.66
N THR A 573 22.22 -25.44 -15.05
CA THR A 573 22.74 -26.68 -15.64
C THR A 573 22.18 -27.90 -14.92
N PHE A 574 22.06 -29.02 -15.63
CA PHE A 574 21.82 -30.32 -15.03
C PHE A 574 22.56 -31.42 -15.79
N LYS A 575 22.85 -32.50 -15.09
CA LYS A 575 23.46 -33.71 -15.66
C LYS A 575 22.49 -34.87 -15.55
N VAL A 576 22.32 -35.60 -16.64
CA VAL A 576 21.66 -36.91 -16.61
C VAL A 576 22.73 -37.99 -16.62
N ASN A 577 22.72 -38.81 -15.58
CA ASN A 577 23.59 -39.96 -15.42
C ASN A 577 22.75 -41.17 -14.99
N SER A 578 21.81 -41.55 -15.85
CA SER A 578 21.03 -42.77 -15.69
C SER A 578 21.94 -43.98 -15.89
N THR A 579 22.17 -44.71 -14.80
CA THR A 579 22.87 -46.00 -14.81
C THR A 579 21.83 -47.10 -15.06
N SER A 580 21.43 -47.30 -16.31
CA SER A 580 20.89 -48.60 -16.69
C SER A 580 22.03 -49.61 -16.58
N LEU A 581 22.07 -50.42 -15.52
CA LEU A 581 22.99 -51.57 -15.49
C LEU A 581 22.63 -52.46 -16.69
N PRO A 582 23.56 -52.78 -17.61
CA PRO A 582 23.25 -53.66 -18.72
C PRO A 582 22.95 -55.05 -18.17
N ASP A 583 21.80 -55.62 -18.55
CA ASP A 583 21.49 -57.02 -18.22
C ASP A 583 22.45 -57.94 -18.97
N ILE A 584 23.28 -58.66 -18.22
CA ILE A 584 24.26 -59.62 -18.73
C ILE A 584 23.57 -60.96 -18.97
N ASN A 585 22.75 -61.39 -18.00
CA ASN A 585 22.01 -62.65 -18.06
C ASN A 585 20.53 -62.38 -18.31
N LYS A 586 19.94 -63.13 -19.24
CA LYS A 586 18.57 -62.89 -19.73
C LYS A 586 17.78 -64.18 -19.73
N PHE A 587 16.60 -64.15 -19.13
CA PHE A 587 15.54 -65.12 -19.35
C PHE A 587 14.83 -64.79 -20.67
N LEU A 588 15.21 -65.50 -21.73
CA LEU A 588 14.72 -65.28 -23.10
C LEU A 588 13.42 -66.04 -23.36
N ILE A 589 12.48 -65.35 -23.99
CA ILE A 589 11.20 -65.89 -24.45
C ILE A 589 11.20 -65.86 -25.97
N LYS A 590 10.92 -67.02 -26.58
CA LYS A 590 10.96 -67.22 -28.03
C LYS A 590 9.57 -67.53 -28.56
N ASN A 591 9.30 -67.08 -29.78
CA ASN A 591 8.08 -67.46 -30.48
C ASN A 591 8.16 -68.89 -31.04
N SER A 592 7.06 -69.39 -31.61
CA SER A 592 6.96 -70.71 -32.24
C SER A 592 7.95 -70.97 -33.40
N SER A 593 8.53 -69.91 -33.98
CA SER A 593 9.60 -70.01 -34.99
C SER A 593 11.03 -70.01 -34.41
N GLY A 594 11.17 -69.91 -33.09
CA GLY A 594 12.46 -69.88 -32.38
C GLY A 594 13.13 -68.49 -32.30
N SER A 595 12.46 -67.43 -32.75
CA SER A 595 12.96 -66.05 -32.65
C SER A 595 12.69 -65.46 -31.25
N ASN A 596 13.64 -64.72 -30.70
CA ASN A 596 13.44 -64.00 -29.44
C ASN A 596 12.36 -62.91 -29.62
N ILE A 597 11.43 -62.84 -28.67
CA ILE A 597 10.31 -61.88 -28.69
C ILE A 597 10.10 -61.16 -27.36
N ALA A 598 10.71 -61.65 -26.29
CA ALA A 598 10.81 -60.93 -25.03
C ALA A 598 12.00 -61.45 -24.21
N TRP A 599 12.50 -60.65 -23.28
CA TRP A 599 13.38 -61.13 -22.23
C TRP A 599 13.19 -60.37 -20.92
N PHE A 600 13.55 -61.04 -19.83
CA PHE A 600 13.71 -60.44 -18.51
C PHE A 600 15.17 -60.58 -18.09
N GLY A 601 15.79 -59.51 -17.61
CA GLY A 601 17.22 -59.48 -17.35
C GLY A 601 17.60 -59.46 -15.86
N ASP A 602 18.88 -59.73 -15.58
CA ASP A 602 19.44 -59.81 -14.23
C ASP A 602 19.66 -58.45 -13.55
N ALA A 603 19.50 -57.32 -14.25
CA ALA A 603 19.37 -56.00 -13.66
C ALA A 603 17.90 -55.61 -13.40
N GLY A 604 16.94 -56.45 -13.81
CA GLY A 604 15.51 -56.23 -13.62
C GLY A 604 14.84 -55.44 -14.74
N ASN A 605 15.50 -55.27 -15.89
CA ASN A 605 14.83 -54.73 -17.07
C ASN A 605 14.06 -55.83 -17.81
N VAL A 606 13.03 -55.42 -18.54
CA VAL A 606 12.23 -56.27 -19.42
C VAL A 606 12.19 -55.63 -20.80
N VAL A 607 12.36 -56.42 -21.85
CA VAL A 607 12.18 -55.94 -23.22
C VAL A 607 11.22 -56.86 -23.94
N ILE A 608 10.21 -56.27 -24.57
CA ILE A 608 9.22 -56.99 -25.36
C ILE A 608 9.20 -56.44 -26.78
N LYS A 609 8.96 -57.32 -27.77
CA LYS A 609 8.90 -56.93 -29.18
C LYS A 609 7.59 -56.22 -29.55
N GLY A 610 6.50 -56.49 -28.84
CA GLY A 610 5.20 -55.87 -29.06
C GLY A 610 4.88 -54.78 -28.03
N ASN A 611 3.58 -54.56 -27.81
CA ASN A 611 3.07 -53.60 -26.84
C ASN A 611 2.70 -54.29 -25.52
N LEU A 612 2.69 -53.52 -24.44
CA LEU A 612 2.19 -53.89 -23.12
C LEU A 612 0.74 -53.40 -22.96
N GLU A 613 -0.14 -54.29 -22.52
CA GLU A 613 -1.48 -53.95 -22.05
C GLU A 613 -1.61 -54.32 -20.56
N GLN A 614 -2.02 -53.36 -19.73
CA GLN A 614 -2.17 -53.51 -18.28
C GLN A 614 -3.65 -53.56 -17.88
N ASN A 615 -3.97 -54.19 -16.76
CA ASN A 615 -5.35 -54.47 -16.34
C ASN A 615 -6.15 -55.15 -17.45
N SER A 616 -5.49 -56.03 -18.19
CA SER A 616 -6.05 -56.67 -19.37
C SER A 616 -6.93 -57.86 -18.98
N ASN A 617 -7.99 -58.10 -19.77
CA ASN A 617 -8.77 -59.34 -19.71
C ASN A 617 -8.43 -60.30 -20.86
N PHE A 618 -7.30 -60.06 -21.53
CA PHE A 618 -6.88 -60.80 -22.70
C PHE A 618 -6.74 -62.29 -22.41
N GLN A 619 -7.26 -63.12 -23.32
CA GLN A 619 -7.17 -64.58 -23.21
C GLN A 619 -6.11 -65.08 -24.19
N ALA A 620 -5.18 -65.91 -23.69
CA ALA A 620 -4.07 -66.43 -24.49
C ALA A 620 -4.59 -67.18 -25.71
N THR A 621 -3.98 -66.97 -26.87
CA THR A 621 -4.30 -67.73 -28.08
C THR A 621 -3.83 -69.17 -27.95
N ASP A 622 -4.36 -70.10 -28.77
CA ASP A 622 -3.93 -71.51 -28.77
C ASP A 622 -2.42 -71.68 -29.08
N ASN A 623 -1.78 -70.64 -29.62
CA ASN A 623 -0.36 -70.61 -29.97
C ASN A 623 0.33 -69.41 -29.30
N PHE A 624 0.16 -69.25 -27.98
CA PHE A 624 0.89 -68.27 -27.17
C PHE A 624 2.38 -68.65 -27.04
N ALA A 625 3.24 -67.68 -26.71
CA ALA A 625 4.68 -67.93 -26.53
C ALA A 625 5.04 -68.26 -25.08
N PHE A 626 4.52 -67.47 -24.13
CA PHE A 626 4.78 -67.68 -22.70
C PHE A 626 3.59 -67.20 -21.88
N LYS A 627 3.32 -67.88 -20.75
CA LYS A 627 2.34 -67.40 -19.78
C LYS A 627 2.68 -67.80 -18.34
N ILE A 628 2.23 -66.97 -17.42
CA ILE A 628 2.23 -67.22 -15.98
C ILE A 628 0.78 -67.40 -15.56
N ARG A 629 0.49 -68.41 -14.73
CA ARG A 629 -0.86 -68.75 -14.31
C ARG A 629 -0.95 -68.88 -12.80
N ASN A 630 -2.08 -68.50 -12.24
CA ASN A 630 -2.50 -68.96 -10.92
C ASN A 630 -3.45 -70.17 -11.07
N ASN A 631 -4.08 -70.62 -9.97
CA ASN A 631 -4.96 -71.79 -9.99
C ASN A 631 -6.21 -71.65 -10.88
N LEU A 632 -6.59 -70.42 -11.25
CA LEU A 632 -7.84 -70.12 -11.94
C LEU A 632 -7.62 -69.43 -13.30
N ASN A 633 -6.63 -68.54 -13.42
CA ASN A 633 -6.47 -67.61 -14.54
C ASN A 633 -5.02 -67.52 -15.05
N ASP A 634 -4.88 -67.04 -16.29
CA ASP A 634 -3.60 -66.63 -16.89
C ASP A 634 -3.35 -65.18 -16.48
N VAL A 635 -2.34 -64.92 -15.66
CA VAL A 635 -2.14 -63.58 -15.03
C VAL A 635 -1.11 -62.71 -15.75
N LEU A 636 -0.29 -63.33 -16.61
CA LEU A 636 0.58 -62.66 -17.56
C LEU A 636 0.69 -63.54 -18.81
N ILE A 637 0.50 -62.93 -19.98
CA ILE A 637 0.57 -63.60 -21.28
C ILE A 637 1.55 -62.84 -22.17
N ILE A 638 2.40 -63.57 -22.89
CA ILE A 638 3.18 -63.05 -24.02
C ILE A 638 2.81 -63.84 -25.26
N GLU A 639 2.24 -63.15 -26.24
CA GLU A 639 1.82 -63.72 -27.51
C GLU A 639 3.00 -63.90 -28.48
N ASN A 640 2.81 -64.73 -29.52
CA ASN A 640 3.86 -65.01 -30.51
C ASN A 640 4.32 -63.76 -31.31
N ASN A 641 3.53 -62.68 -31.31
CA ASN A 641 3.90 -61.38 -31.88
C ASN A 641 4.79 -60.54 -30.94
N GLY A 642 4.97 -60.96 -29.68
CA GLY A 642 5.75 -60.29 -28.66
C GLY A 642 4.98 -59.26 -27.82
N SER A 643 3.66 -59.12 -28.00
CA SER A 643 2.84 -58.30 -27.10
C SER A 643 2.65 -59.00 -25.75
N MET A 644 2.66 -58.22 -24.67
CA MET A 644 2.50 -58.67 -23.30
C MET A 644 1.19 -58.14 -22.72
N TYR A 645 0.43 -59.01 -22.05
CA TYR A 645 -0.83 -58.69 -21.40
C TYR A 645 -0.73 -59.09 -19.93
N ILE A 646 -1.04 -58.17 -19.01
CA ILE A 646 -1.00 -58.42 -17.57
C ILE A 646 -2.34 -58.05 -16.93
N ASP A 647 -2.82 -58.90 -16.01
CA ASP A 647 -4.09 -58.68 -15.29
C ASP A 647 -4.00 -57.49 -14.31
N GLY A 648 -2.78 -57.16 -13.86
CA GLY A 648 -2.52 -56.08 -12.92
C GLY A 648 -1.83 -54.87 -13.55
N THR A 649 -1.10 -54.13 -12.71
CA THR A 649 -0.32 -52.95 -13.11
C THR A 649 1.19 -53.22 -12.98
N LEU A 650 1.97 -52.55 -13.83
CA LEU A 650 3.43 -52.56 -13.88
C LEU A 650 4.00 -51.46 -12.98
N PHE A 651 4.98 -51.82 -12.16
CA PHE A 651 5.76 -50.92 -11.30
C PHE A 651 7.23 -51.03 -11.64
N GLU A 652 7.82 -49.96 -12.15
CA GLU A 652 9.22 -49.90 -12.62
C GLU A 652 10.12 -49.12 -11.65
N ASN A 653 11.44 -49.24 -11.82
CA ASN A 653 12.46 -48.52 -11.05
C ASN A 653 12.31 -48.68 -9.53
N GLN A 654 11.86 -49.86 -9.08
CA GLN A 654 11.62 -50.12 -7.67
C GLN A 654 12.97 -50.32 -6.95
N GLY A 655 13.29 -49.45 -5.98
CA GLY A 655 14.57 -49.50 -5.26
C GLY A 655 14.82 -50.82 -4.51
N THR A 656 13.77 -51.37 -3.88
CA THR A 656 13.79 -52.68 -3.21
C THR A 656 12.52 -53.45 -3.57
N LEU A 657 12.66 -54.71 -3.98
CA LEU A 657 11.52 -55.59 -4.23
C LEU A 657 11.28 -56.49 -3.02
N THR A 658 10.08 -56.43 -2.44
CA THR A 658 9.64 -57.32 -1.37
C THR A 658 8.51 -58.22 -1.88
N SER A 659 8.84 -59.47 -2.20
CA SER A 659 7.83 -60.50 -2.44
C SER A 659 7.59 -61.28 -1.15
N ASP A 660 6.33 -61.54 -0.78
CA ASP A 660 5.99 -62.41 0.35
C ASP A 660 6.50 -63.83 0.06
N THR A 661 7.51 -64.29 0.82
CA THR A 661 8.15 -65.59 0.61
C THR A 661 7.18 -66.78 0.74
N ASN A 662 5.99 -66.57 1.31
CA ASN A 662 4.94 -67.59 1.42
C ASN A 662 3.97 -67.64 0.23
N LYS A 663 4.09 -66.73 -0.75
CA LYS A 663 3.29 -66.71 -1.98
C LYS A 663 4.01 -67.34 -3.16
N ASN A 664 3.26 -67.92 -4.10
CA ASN A 664 3.79 -68.61 -5.28
C ASN A 664 4.01 -67.64 -6.45
N ASP A 665 4.78 -66.58 -6.23
CA ASP A 665 5.07 -65.58 -7.27
C ASP A 665 6.05 -66.14 -8.32
N PHE A 666 5.93 -65.68 -9.57
CA PHE A 666 6.98 -65.86 -10.56
C PHE A 666 8.10 -64.85 -10.28
N ARG A 667 9.31 -65.33 -9.98
CA ARG A 667 10.42 -64.50 -9.49
C ARG A 667 11.64 -64.63 -10.38
N ILE A 668 12.27 -63.50 -10.65
CA ILE A 668 13.55 -63.42 -11.34
C ILE A 668 14.57 -62.85 -10.37
N LYS A 669 15.68 -63.56 -10.25
CA LYS A 669 16.78 -63.21 -9.37
C LYS A 669 18.06 -63.02 -10.17
N ASP A 670 18.91 -62.12 -9.69
CA ASP A 670 20.26 -61.94 -10.22
C ASP A 670 21.20 -63.09 -9.80
N ASN A 671 22.45 -63.06 -10.30
CA ASN A 671 23.48 -64.05 -9.95
C ASN A 671 23.87 -64.08 -8.47
N SER A 672 23.52 -63.03 -7.70
CA SER A 672 23.70 -62.95 -6.26
C SER A 672 22.45 -63.36 -5.49
N SER A 673 21.45 -63.93 -6.18
CA SER A 673 20.16 -64.36 -5.63
C SER A 673 19.26 -63.23 -5.11
N ASN A 674 19.52 -61.98 -5.48
CA ASN A 674 18.63 -60.85 -5.15
C ASN A 674 17.43 -60.84 -6.09
N LEU A 675 16.25 -60.50 -5.57
CA LEU A 675 15.05 -60.35 -6.39
C LEU A 675 15.12 -59.08 -7.24
N VAL A 676 14.97 -59.22 -8.56
CA VAL A 676 15.09 -58.10 -9.53
C VAL A 676 13.83 -57.88 -10.38
N ALA A 677 12.98 -58.90 -10.48
CA ALA A 677 11.62 -58.76 -11.00
C ALA A 677 10.71 -59.83 -10.40
N PHE A 678 9.42 -59.54 -10.23
CA PHE A 678 8.43 -60.58 -9.94
C PHE A 678 7.04 -60.25 -10.49
N VAL A 679 6.25 -61.31 -10.70
CA VAL A 679 4.83 -61.25 -11.04
C VAL A 679 4.06 -61.97 -9.95
N ASN A 680 3.14 -61.27 -9.30
CA ASN A 680 2.35 -61.84 -8.20
C ASN A 680 1.12 -62.61 -8.71
N GLU A 681 0.43 -63.30 -7.81
CA GLU A 681 -0.76 -64.11 -8.11
C GLU A 681 -1.95 -63.32 -8.69
N THR A 682 -1.94 -61.99 -8.60
CA THR A 682 -2.96 -61.09 -9.16
C THR A 682 -2.53 -60.42 -10.47
N GLY A 683 -1.38 -60.81 -11.05
CA GLY A 683 -0.89 -60.27 -12.33
C GLY A 683 -0.22 -58.89 -12.25
N TYR A 684 0.14 -58.41 -11.07
CA TYR A 684 0.94 -57.21 -10.93
C TYR A 684 2.41 -57.54 -11.17
N VAL A 685 3.10 -56.66 -11.90
CA VAL A 685 4.51 -56.84 -12.26
C VAL A 685 5.35 -55.77 -11.58
N PHE A 686 6.42 -56.19 -10.89
CA PHE A 686 7.32 -55.27 -10.21
C PHE A 686 8.75 -55.49 -10.72
N LEU A 687 9.38 -54.41 -11.17
CA LEU A 687 10.71 -54.40 -11.78
C LEU A 687 11.64 -53.46 -11.01
N LYS A 688 12.85 -53.93 -10.75
CA LYS A 688 13.94 -53.06 -10.29
C LYS A 688 14.41 -52.13 -11.40
N GLY A 689 14.32 -52.58 -12.66
CA GLY A 689 14.59 -51.80 -13.86
C GLY A 689 13.32 -51.31 -14.55
N THR A 690 13.38 -51.21 -15.88
CA THR A 690 12.28 -50.71 -16.73
C THR A 690 11.82 -51.75 -17.76
N LEU A 691 10.62 -51.57 -18.30
CA LEU A 691 10.07 -52.31 -19.43
C LEU A 691 10.17 -51.46 -20.70
N THR A 692 10.85 -51.99 -21.72
CA THR A 692 10.88 -51.40 -23.06
C THR A 692 9.92 -52.14 -23.98
N GLN A 693 8.94 -51.42 -24.53
CA GLN A 693 8.03 -51.91 -25.57
C GLN A 693 8.63 -51.72 -26.96
N ASN A 694 8.19 -52.50 -27.95
CA ASN A 694 8.70 -52.44 -29.34
C ASN A 694 10.23 -52.53 -29.44
N GLY A 695 10.85 -53.23 -28.50
CA GLY A 695 12.30 -53.39 -28.44
C GLY A 695 12.82 -54.45 -29.42
N SER A 696 14.13 -54.75 -29.30
CA SER A 696 14.80 -55.84 -30.02
C SER A 696 15.30 -56.91 -29.03
N PRO A 697 14.45 -57.90 -28.67
CA PRO A 697 14.76 -58.95 -27.69
C PRO A 697 15.83 -59.96 -28.14
#